data_AF-A0A3Q9IKB1-F1
#
_entry.id   AF-A0A3Q9IKB1-F1
#
_cell.length_a   1.000
_cell.length_b   1.000
_cell.length_c   1.000
_cell.angle_alpha   90.00
_cell.angle_beta   90.00
_cell.angle_gamma   90.00
#
_symmetry.space_group_name_H-M   'P 1'
#
loop_
_entity.id
_entity.type
_entity.pdbx_description
1 polymer ?
#
loop_
_entity_poly.entity_id
_entity_poly.type
_entity_poly.pdbx_seq_one_letter_code
_entity_poly.pdbx_strand_id
1 'polypeptide(L)'
;MHVAAVCALALASSAVPNGGAAAAGVSSRATAETAPIFADGPVQGGFQLVGAGVVPTIVVDPADAAVVRHAADDLADDILTVTGQRASVAAAPAGKTAILVGTLGGSAMIDQLVAAKRVEVSRLKGAWESFVIATIDRPAPGVDKALVIIGSDRRGTAFGVYEVAQAMGVSPWAWWADVTPQRRETLYVRAGVHRLGPPSVRYRGIFVNDEDWGLYPWAVKTFDPERGDIGPKTYRKIFTLLLRLKANTLWPAMHHTTAPFNSNPANAKLAEEYGIVMGSSHAEAMLRNNVGEWKDDPAKFNYATNPDGVKAYWEERAKANAGFESLWTVGMRGIHDTGMVGPKTTEEKVALLDKIIADQREILSKNVNADVAKIPQIFVPYKEVLGIYRAGLKVPDDVTIVWPDDNFGYIRQFASPEESARKGGAGVYYHLSYLGYPLAYLWLSTTPPALVQEEMIHAWDKGARNVWIANVGDIKPAEIGTSHFLEMAWDIDRWRGKTQRQFLQDWTARNLGPDLSGKTADLLDRYYRLNFERRPEHLEWPPVAENRHLSSYTPQEVNTRLRAFRSLVAETKVTSGQVPPALQDAWFQLVEFPIRISAAANMRFFAAERYNALIDSQQAMARSAGGAAVEAQAEITAMTDRFNNEIAGGKWRWLMPEEPADSQWRIYRARPIPLPGAALTADPATFLAVVDATPSAGSAVFEAEAFQSNRGWRLVEGVGRGEGVMIADAAGVELTLKVEVGTEGRSLRVGVLPIFPDGQGGEIALDVSIDGAAPQRVSWPRAVGSPAWAQGVLDNQLTAVVGSPLSPGEHLVRLTSRAGRVAVDQLRLVTPEVVAVHENH
;
A
#
# COMPACT_ATOMS: atom_id res chain seq x y z
N MET A 1 -12.88 46.46 -68.60
CA MET A 1 -12.51 45.06 -68.95
C MET A 1 -11.95 44.39 -67.69
N HIS A 2 -12.34 43.13 -67.47
CA HIS A 2 -12.34 42.28 -66.26
C HIS A 2 -11.09 42.21 -65.33
N VAL A 3 -11.27 42.33 -63.99
CA VAL A 3 -11.24 41.28 -62.90
C VAL A 3 -9.84 41.08 -62.27
N ALA A 4 -9.55 40.98 -60.95
CA ALA A 4 -10.13 41.31 -59.62
C ALA A 4 -8.91 41.26 -58.62
N ALA A 5 -8.59 42.28 -57.81
CA ALA A 5 -8.97 42.60 -56.40
C ALA A 5 -8.52 41.55 -55.33
N VAL A 6 -7.62 41.74 -54.33
CA VAL A 6 -7.00 42.83 -53.51
C VAL A 6 -7.59 43.01 -52.10
N CYS A 7 -6.70 43.01 -51.07
CA CYS A 7 -6.54 43.95 -49.92
C CYS A 7 -5.83 43.21 -48.75
N ALA A 8 -4.64 43.51 -48.18
CA ALA A 8 -3.71 44.65 -48.05
C ALA A 8 -3.87 45.58 -46.83
N LEU A 9 -2.70 45.85 -46.19
CA LEU A 9 -2.28 46.88 -45.20
C LEU A 9 -2.61 46.71 -43.70
N ALA A 10 -1.87 47.27 -42.73
CA ALA A 10 -0.46 47.63 -42.48
C ALA A 10 -0.40 48.48 -41.18
N LEU A 11 0.70 48.34 -40.42
CA LEU A 11 1.39 49.31 -39.54
C LEU A 11 0.78 49.81 -38.19
N ALA A 12 1.49 49.37 -37.13
CA ALA A 12 2.19 50.14 -36.08
C ALA A 12 1.46 50.79 -34.87
N SER A 13 1.84 50.26 -33.69
CA SER A 13 2.32 50.94 -32.48
C SER A 13 1.41 51.14 -31.26
N SER A 14 2.05 50.87 -30.10
CA SER A 14 1.81 51.33 -28.72
C SER A 14 1.13 50.40 -27.69
N ALA A 15 1.82 50.33 -26.55
CA ALA A 15 1.35 50.15 -25.17
C ALA A 15 0.94 48.75 -24.65
N VAL A 16 1.81 48.22 -23.80
CA VAL A 16 1.51 47.28 -22.71
C VAL A 16 0.60 47.99 -21.68
N PRO A 17 -0.44 47.31 -21.18
CA PRO A 17 -0.56 47.21 -19.73
C PRO A 17 -0.91 45.80 -19.25
N ASN A 18 -0.43 45.51 -18.04
CA ASN A 18 -0.74 44.40 -17.16
C ASN A 18 -2.15 43.81 -17.32
N GLY A 19 -2.22 42.50 -17.56
CA GLY A 19 -3.43 41.69 -17.40
C GLY A 19 -3.07 40.41 -16.67
N GLY A 20 -3.25 40.39 -15.35
CA GLY A 20 -3.12 39.18 -14.54
C GLY A 20 -4.06 38.10 -15.06
N ALA A 21 -3.51 36.98 -15.48
CA ALA A 21 -4.29 35.78 -15.75
C ALA A 21 -4.72 35.19 -14.41
N ALA A 22 -5.97 35.46 -14.05
CA ALA A 22 -6.65 34.86 -12.91
C ALA A 22 -6.68 33.33 -13.10
N ALA A 23 -5.83 32.63 -12.35
CA ALA A 23 -6.03 31.25 -11.98
C ALA A 23 -7.22 31.19 -11.02
N ALA A 24 -8.43 31.19 -11.57
CA ALA A 24 -9.66 31.01 -10.80
C ALA A 24 -10.62 30.16 -11.62
N GLY A 25 -10.57 28.86 -11.35
CA GLY A 25 -11.42 27.86 -11.95
C GLY A 25 -11.21 26.47 -11.34
N VAL A 26 -10.83 26.41 -10.05
CA VAL A 26 -10.98 25.18 -9.28
C VAL A 26 -12.49 25.00 -9.13
N SER A 27 -13.06 24.14 -9.98
CA SER A 27 -14.41 23.63 -9.81
C SER A 27 -14.49 23.05 -8.39
N SER A 28 -15.12 23.81 -7.48
CA SER A 28 -15.58 23.32 -6.20
C SER A 28 -16.66 22.27 -6.45
N ARG A 29 -16.25 21.03 -6.70
CA ARG A 29 -17.06 19.89 -6.30
C ARG A 29 -16.98 19.87 -4.77
N ALA A 30 -17.81 20.68 -4.14
CA ALA A 30 -18.24 20.39 -2.79
C ALA A 30 -18.88 19.00 -2.86
N THR A 31 -18.13 18.00 -2.43
CA THR A 31 -18.64 16.68 -2.09
C THR A 31 -19.64 16.91 -0.96
N ALA A 32 -20.90 17.13 -1.32
CA ALA A 32 -21.98 16.90 -0.38
C ALA A 32 -21.79 15.45 0.09
N GLU A 33 -21.38 15.26 1.34
CA GLU A 33 -21.41 13.98 2.02
C GLU A 33 -22.75 13.34 1.67
N THR A 34 -22.72 12.30 0.85
CA THR A 34 -23.94 11.57 0.54
C THR A 34 -24.46 11.03 1.85
N ALA A 35 -25.69 11.39 2.21
CA ALA A 35 -26.34 10.89 3.41
C ALA A 35 -26.15 9.37 3.55
N PRO A 36 -26.09 8.80 4.76
CA PRO A 36 -25.90 7.37 4.93
C PRO A 36 -27.08 6.58 4.33
N ILE A 37 -26.83 5.37 3.82
CA ILE A 37 -27.88 4.50 3.25
C ILE A 37 -28.85 4.04 4.35
N PHE A 38 -28.33 3.72 5.53
CA PHE A 38 -29.10 3.23 6.67
C PHE A 38 -29.32 4.31 7.75
N ALA A 39 -30.35 4.11 8.56
CA ALA A 39 -30.65 4.90 9.75
C ALA A 39 -30.80 3.98 10.97
N ASP A 40 -30.51 4.51 12.15
CA ASP A 40 -30.63 3.77 13.43
C ASP A 40 -32.09 3.57 13.87
N GLY A 41 -33.04 4.19 13.16
CA GLY A 41 -34.48 4.09 13.45
C GLY A 41 -35.35 4.57 12.28
N PRO A 42 -36.67 4.58 12.46
CA PRO A 42 -37.60 5.09 11.45
C PRO A 42 -37.25 6.52 11.03
N VAL A 43 -37.26 6.77 9.73
CA VAL A 43 -36.91 8.05 9.13
C VAL A 43 -37.92 8.42 8.05
N GLN A 44 -38.23 9.72 7.93
CA GLN A 44 -39.20 10.21 6.96
C GLN A 44 -38.82 9.79 5.53
N GLY A 45 -39.78 9.22 4.81
CA GLY A 45 -39.60 8.74 3.42
C GLY A 45 -38.86 7.40 3.29
N GLY A 46 -38.12 6.98 4.32
CA GLY A 46 -37.45 5.69 4.38
C GLY A 46 -38.41 4.51 4.62
N PHE A 47 -37.86 3.32 4.82
CA PHE A 47 -38.62 2.12 5.14
C PHE A 47 -37.80 1.12 5.94
N GLN A 48 -38.49 0.22 6.64
CA GLN A 48 -37.87 -0.89 7.34
C GLN A 48 -37.52 -1.99 6.34
N LEU A 49 -36.24 -2.29 6.19
CA LEU A 49 -35.75 -3.37 5.34
C LEU A 49 -35.83 -4.71 6.09
N VAL A 50 -35.40 -4.74 7.35
CA VAL A 50 -35.42 -5.93 8.23
C VAL A 50 -36.04 -5.60 9.59
N GLY A 51 -36.83 -6.53 10.14
CA GLY A 51 -37.36 -6.53 11.51
C GLY A 51 -38.89 -6.69 11.59
N ALA A 52 -39.42 -6.95 12.79
CA ALA A 52 -40.85 -7.26 13.02
C ALA A 52 -41.43 -8.36 12.10
N GLY A 53 -40.64 -9.40 11.81
CA GLY A 53 -41.00 -10.48 10.89
C GLY A 53 -40.84 -10.16 9.40
N VAL A 54 -40.36 -8.95 9.07
CA VAL A 54 -40.01 -8.54 7.71
C VAL A 54 -38.55 -8.89 7.44
N VAL A 55 -38.31 -9.68 6.39
CA VAL A 55 -36.98 -9.98 5.86
C VAL A 55 -37.06 -9.82 4.34
N PRO A 56 -36.16 -9.07 3.70
CA PRO A 56 -36.27 -8.82 2.27
C PRO A 56 -35.89 -10.07 1.49
N THR A 57 -36.49 -10.23 0.32
CA THR A 57 -35.91 -11.08 -0.73
C THR A 57 -34.84 -10.27 -1.46
N ILE A 58 -33.64 -10.83 -1.63
CA ILE A 58 -32.62 -10.31 -2.54
C ILE A 58 -32.90 -10.88 -3.92
N VAL A 59 -33.25 -10.02 -4.87
CA VAL A 59 -33.69 -10.41 -6.20
C VAL A 59 -32.56 -10.19 -7.19
N VAL A 60 -32.12 -11.27 -7.83
CA VAL A 60 -31.10 -11.29 -8.87
C VAL A 60 -31.63 -12.03 -10.08
N ASP A 61 -31.43 -11.49 -11.27
CA ASP A 61 -31.77 -12.19 -12.51
C ASP A 61 -30.82 -13.37 -12.73
N PRO A 62 -31.29 -14.61 -12.94
CA PRO A 62 -30.42 -15.75 -13.22
C PRO A 62 -29.54 -15.59 -14.47
N ALA A 63 -29.89 -14.67 -15.38
CA ALA A 63 -29.09 -14.35 -16.57
C ALA A 63 -27.96 -13.34 -16.31
N ASP A 64 -27.90 -12.71 -15.13
CA ASP A 64 -26.83 -11.78 -14.77
C ASP A 64 -25.51 -12.53 -14.50
N ALA A 65 -24.41 -11.80 -14.40
CA ALA A 65 -23.08 -12.39 -14.19
C ALA A 65 -22.97 -13.12 -12.84
N ALA A 66 -22.21 -14.22 -12.82
CA ALA A 66 -22.01 -15.05 -11.61
C ALA A 66 -21.54 -14.26 -10.38
N VAL A 67 -20.69 -13.24 -10.57
CA VAL A 67 -20.22 -12.36 -9.49
C VAL A 67 -21.38 -11.62 -8.79
N VAL A 68 -22.45 -11.28 -9.52
CA VAL A 68 -23.64 -10.63 -8.94
C VAL A 68 -24.36 -11.61 -8.01
N ARG A 69 -24.46 -12.87 -8.41
CA ARG A 69 -25.00 -13.93 -7.56
C ARG A 69 -24.14 -14.15 -6.31
N HIS A 70 -22.81 -14.23 -6.47
CA HIS A 70 -21.89 -14.37 -5.34
C HIS A 70 -22.02 -13.20 -4.34
N ALA A 71 -22.06 -11.97 -4.84
CA ALA A 71 -22.24 -10.80 -3.98
C ALA A 71 -23.61 -10.82 -3.26
N ALA A 72 -24.68 -11.25 -3.93
CA ALA A 72 -26.00 -11.36 -3.32
C ALA A 72 -26.07 -12.46 -2.24
N ASP A 73 -25.42 -13.60 -2.46
CA ASP A 73 -25.30 -14.66 -1.44
C ASP A 73 -24.48 -14.16 -0.23
N ASP A 74 -23.37 -13.45 -0.48
CA ASP A 74 -22.58 -12.81 0.58
C ASP A 74 -23.43 -11.77 1.36
N LEU A 75 -24.25 -10.96 0.69
CA LEU A 75 -25.14 -10.00 1.34
C LEU A 75 -26.22 -10.71 2.18
N ALA A 76 -26.73 -11.86 1.75
CA ALA A 76 -27.68 -12.63 2.54
C ALA A 76 -27.05 -13.14 3.85
N ASP A 77 -25.81 -13.61 3.80
CA ASP A 77 -25.05 -14.01 4.98
C ASP A 77 -24.68 -12.79 5.85
N ASP A 78 -24.34 -11.65 5.26
CA ASP A 78 -24.09 -10.40 5.99
C ASP A 78 -25.34 -9.92 6.75
N ILE A 79 -26.53 -9.98 6.13
CA ILE A 79 -27.81 -9.68 6.80
C ILE A 79 -28.05 -10.65 7.96
N LEU A 80 -27.76 -11.95 7.77
CA LEU A 80 -27.87 -12.93 8.85
C LEU A 80 -26.92 -12.61 10.01
N THR A 81 -25.66 -12.28 9.72
CA THR A 81 -24.66 -11.95 10.76
C THR A 81 -25.07 -10.70 11.53
N VAL A 82 -25.56 -9.66 10.84
CA VAL A 82 -25.95 -8.39 11.48
C VAL A 82 -27.26 -8.54 12.27
N THR A 83 -28.25 -9.25 11.72
CA THR A 83 -29.64 -9.20 12.22
C THR A 83 -30.15 -10.48 12.87
N GLY A 84 -29.47 -11.61 12.65
CA GLY A 84 -29.97 -12.95 13.00
C GLY A 84 -31.09 -13.45 12.09
N GLN A 85 -31.46 -12.71 11.05
CA GLN A 85 -32.53 -13.07 10.11
C GLN A 85 -31.95 -13.37 8.73
N ARG A 86 -32.26 -14.53 8.15
CA ARG A 86 -31.73 -14.95 6.85
C ARG A 86 -32.59 -14.44 5.71
N ALA A 87 -32.03 -13.54 4.89
CA ALA A 87 -32.63 -13.16 3.61
C ALA A 87 -32.50 -14.32 2.60
N SER A 88 -33.49 -14.45 1.71
CA SER A 88 -33.44 -15.40 0.59
C SER A 88 -32.96 -14.69 -0.68
N VAL A 89 -32.19 -15.40 -1.52
CA VAL A 89 -31.77 -14.91 -2.84
C VAL A 89 -32.55 -15.65 -3.93
N ALA A 90 -33.36 -14.92 -4.70
CA ALA A 90 -34.31 -15.50 -5.66
C ALA A 90 -34.41 -14.69 -6.97
N ALA A 91 -35.09 -15.24 -7.98
CA ALA A 91 -35.31 -14.57 -9.26
C ALA A 91 -36.50 -13.60 -9.27
N ALA A 92 -37.34 -13.63 -8.23
CA ALA A 92 -38.51 -12.78 -8.08
C ALA A 92 -38.69 -12.37 -6.61
N PRO A 93 -39.27 -11.19 -6.33
CA PRO A 93 -39.50 -10.75 -4.96
C PRO A 93 -40.57 -11.62 -4.27
N ALA A 94 -40.33 -11.93 -3.00
CA ALA A 94 -41.33 -12.45 -2.09
C ALA A 94 -41.46 -11.52 -0.87
N GLY A 95 -42.69 -11.07 -0.58
CA GLY A 95 -42.97 -10.15 0.53
C GLY A 95 -43.08 -8.68 0.10
N LYS A 96 -43.30 -7.81 1.09
CA LYS A 96 -43.58 -6.38 0.88
C LYS A 96 -42.34 -5.53 0.63
N THR A 97 -41.16 -6.03 0.99
CA THR A 97 -39.87 -5.34 0.79
C THR A 97 -38.90 -6.25 0.04
N ALA A 98 -38.03 -5.64 -0.75
CA ALA A 98 -37.02 -6.36 -1.52
C ALA A 98 -35.72 -5.56 -1.68
N ILE A 99 -34.64 -6.27 -1.95
CA ILE A 99 -33.39 -5.70 -2.49
C ILE A 99 -33.30 -6.15 -3.93
N LEU A 100 -33.38 -5.23 -4.90
CA LEU A 100 -33.30 -5.55 -6.32
C LEU A 100 -31.88 -5.28 -6.81
N VAL A 101 -31.20 -6.29 -7.33
CA VAL A 101 -29.80 -6.18 -7.76
C VAL A 101 -29.72 -6.57 -9.22
N GLY A 102 -29.06 -5.76 -10.03
CA GLY A 102 -28.75 -6.17 -11.39
C GLY A 102 -27.86 -5.22 -12.17
N THR A 103 -27.24 -5.77 -13.21
CA THR A 103 -26.40 -5.06 -14.16
C THR A 103 -27.27 -4.50 -15.29
N LEU A 104 -26.99 -3.27 -15.75
CA LEU A 104 -27.67 -2.71 -16.92
C LEU A 104 -27.52 -3.61 -18.14
N GLY A 105 -28.65 -3.98 -18.77
CA GLY A 105 -28.68 -4.93 -19.89
C GLY A 105 -28.45 -6.41 -19.51
N GLY A 106 -28.19 -6.70 -18.23
CA GLY A 106 -28.03 -8.05 -17.69
C GLY A 106 -29.19 -8.52 -16.80
N SER A 107 -30.14 -7.64 -16.51
CA SER A 107 -31.31 -7.94 -15.67
C SER A 107 -32.59 -7.35 -16.27
N ALA A 108 -33.52 -8.21 -16.68
CA ALA A 108 -34.76 -7.79 -17.31
C ALA A 108 -35.63 -6.92 -16.39
N MET A 109 -35.63 -7.23 -15.10
CA MET A 109 -36.37 -6.47 -14.08
C MET A 109 -35.79 -5.05 -13.92
N ILE A 110 -34.46 -4.93 -13.85
CA ILE A 110 -33.80 -3.62 -13.75
C ILE A 110 -34.04 -2.81 -15.03
N ASP A 111 -33.92 -3.43 -16.20
CA ASP A 111 -34.15 -2.76 -17.49
C ASP A 111 -35.59 -2.24 -17.62
N GLN A 112 -36.59 -2.96 -17.09
CA GLN A 112 -37.97 -2.49 -17.01
C GLN A 112 -38.12 -1.25 -16.11
N LEU A 113 -37.47 -1.23 -14.95
CA LEU A 113 -37.47 -0.07 -14.04
C LEU A 113 -36.83 1.16 -14.70
N VAL A 114 -35.73 0.95 -15.42
CA VAL A 114 -35.04 2.00 -16.19
C VAL A 114 -35.89 2.51 -17.34
N ALA A 115 -36.51 1.61 -18.12
CA ALA A 115 -37.41 1.98 -19.23
C ALA A 115 -38.63 2.77 -18.75
N ALA A 116 -39.16 2.42 -17.57
CA ALA A 116 -40.23 3.15 -16.89
C ALA A 116 -39.76 4.45 -16.19
N LYS A 117 -38.49 4.85 -16.37
CA LYS A 117 -37.87 6.06 -15.79
C LYS A 117 -37.99 6.14 -14.27
N ARG A 118 -37.99 4.99 -13.59
CA ARG A 118 -38.09 4.90 -12.13
C ARG A 118 -36.76 5.19 -11.43
N VAL A 119 -35.64 4.98 -12.15
CA VAL A 119 -34.27 5.33 -11.72
C VAL A 119 -33.55 6.01 -12.86
N GLU A 120 -32.82 7.07 -12.55
CA GLU A 120 -31.98 7.79 -13.50
C GLU A 120 -30.60 7.12 -13.56
N VAL A 121 -30.24 6.57 -14.73
CA VAL A 121 -29.02 5.76 -14.94
C VAL A 121 -28.15 6.26 -16.09
N SER A 122 -28.38 7.47 -16.61
CA SER A 122 -27.64 7.99 -17.78
C SER A 122 -26.13 8.02 -17.54
N ARG A 123 -25.69 8.26 -16.30
CA ARG A 123 -24.28 8.27 -15.89
C ARG A 123 -23.65 6.87 -15.77
N LEU A 124 -24.44 5.80 -15.79
CA LEU A 124 -23.93 4.42 -15.73
C LEU A 124 -23.67 3.84 -17.11
N LYS A 125 -24.40 4.26 -18.14
CA LYS A 125 -24.28 3.65 -19.47
C LYS A 125 -22.88 3.87 -20.05
N GLY A 126 -22.12 2.78 -20.19
CA GLY A 126 -20.74 2.81 -20.69
C GLY A 126 -19.70 3.27 -19.67
N ALA A 127 -20.10 3.55 -18.43
CA ALA A 127 -19.17 3.85 -17.35
C ALA A 127 -18.48 2.57 -16.87
N TRP A 128 -17.21 2.68 -16.48
CA TRP A 128 -16.45 1.58 -15.89
C TRP A 128 -16.80 1.46 -14.40
N GLU A 129 -17.22 0.27 -13.97
CA GLU A 129 -17.37 -0.14 -12.57
C GLU A 129 -18.13 0.86 -11.67
N SER A 130 -19.15 1.49 -12.23
CA SER A 130 -19.96 2.49 -11.55
C SER A 130 -21.30 1.88 -11.14
N PHE A 131 -21.93 2.45 -10.12
CA PHE A 131 -23.22 1.95 -9.66
C PHE A 131 -24.10 3.00 -9.00
N VAL A 132 -25.39 2.69 -8.94
CA VAL A 132 -26.43 3.46 -8.29
C VAL A 132 -27.09 2.60 -7.22
N ILE A 133 -27.28 3.19 -6.03
CA ILE A 133 -28.12 2.63 -4.97
C ILE A 133 -29.28 3.59 -4.76
N ALA A 134 -30.53 3.11 -4.87
CA ALA A 134 -31.71 3.96 -4.81
C ALA A 134 -32.86 3.28 -4.07
N THR A 135 -33.76 4.06 -3.49
CA THR A 135 -35.04 3.57 -2.98
C THR A 135 -36.16 3.75 -4.01
N ILE A 136 -37.00 2.73 -4.22
CA ILE A 136 -38.16 2.80 -5.13
C ILE A 136 -39.44 2.35 -4.43
N ASP A 137 -40.53 3.08 -4.67
CA ASP A 137 -41.88 2.73 -4.23
C ASP A 137 -42.58 1.87 -5.27
N ARG A 138 -43.23 0.78 -4.86
CA ARG A 138 -44.00 -0.09 -5.77
C ARG A 138 -43.22 -0.47 -7.03
N PRO A 139 -42.04 -1.12 -6.89
CA PRO A 139 -41.19 -1.48 -8.04
C PRO A 139 -41.76 -2.66 -8.84
N ALA A 140 -42.53 -3.54 -8.21
CA ALA A 140 -43.18 -4.69 -8.80
C ALA A 140 -44.50 -4.99 -8.07
N PRO A 141 -45.45 -5.74 -8.68
CA PRO A 141 -46.66 -6.17 -8.01
C PRO A 141 -46.37 -6.87 -6.68
N GLY A 142 -47.06 -6.47 -5.61
CA GLY A 142 -46.90 -7.06 -4.26
C GLY A 142 -45.71 -6.53 -3.44
N VAL A 143 -44.85 -5.69 -4.01
CA VAL A 143 -43.72 -5.04 -3.30
C VAL A 143 -44.07 -3.59 -3.02
N ASP A 144 -44.04 -3.15 -1.77
CA ASP A 144 -44.35 -1.77 -1.38
C ASP A 144 -43.14 -0.85 -1.55
N LYS A 145 -41.95 -1.32 -1.15
CA LYS A 145 -40.68 -0.57 -1.16
C LYS A 145 -39.53 -1.49 -1.54
N ALA A 146 -38.55 -0.99 -2.28
CA ALA A 146 -37.29 -1.70 -2.49
C ALA A 146 -36.06 -0.79 -2.41
N LEU A 147 -34.96 -1.41 -1.98
CA LEU A 147 -33.61 -0.90 -2.21
C LEU A 147 -33.12 -1.49 -3.54
N VAL A 148 -32.72 -0.65 -4.48
CA VAL A 148 -32.32 -1.05 -5.82
C VAL A 148 -30.84 -0.72 -6.04
N ILE A 149 -30.08 -1.70 -6.49
CA ILE A 149 -28.64 -1.64 -6.76
C ILE A 149 -28.44 -1.93 -8.24
N ILE A 150 -27.97 -0.92 -8.99
CA ILE A 150 -27.78 -1.00 -10.44
C ILE A 150 -26.33 -0.72 -10.78
N GLY A 151 -25.63 -1.69 -11.36
CA GLY A 151 -24.27 -1.50 -11.87
C GLY A 151 -24.22 -1.17 -13.36
N SER A 152 -23.17 -0.45 -13.77
CA SER A 152 -22.84 -0.23 -15.19
C SER A 152 -22.32 -1.49 -15.87
N ASP A 153 -21.68 -2.38 -15.10
CA ASP A 153 -21.13 -3.67 -15.50
C ASP A 153 -21.15 -4.65 -14.31
N ARG A 154 -20.72 -5.90 -14.55
CA ARG A 154 -20.75 -6.99 -13.56
C ARG A 154 -20.06 -6.64 -12.23
N ARG A 155 -18.94 -5.91 -12.29
CA ARG A 155 -18.15 -5.51 -11.12
C ARG A 155 -18.79 -4.31 -10.42
N GLY A 156 -19.27 -3.32 -11.17
CA GLY A 156 -20.04 -2.21 -10.62
C GLY A 156 -21.24 -2.70 -9.80
N THR A 157 -21.98 -3.70 -10.31
CA THR A 157 -23.10 -4.31 -9.58
C THR A 157 -22.64 -4.96 -8.27
N ALA A 158 -21.57 -5.77 -8.31
CA ALA A 158 -21.02 -6.41 -7.12
C ALA A 158 -20.50 -5.38 -6.08
N PHE A 159 -19.81 -4.33 -6.52
CA PHE A 159 -19.36 -3.25 -5.63
C PHE A 159 -20.52 -2.52 -4.97
N GLY A 160 -21.63 -2.33 -5.69
CA GLY A 160 -22.85 -1.76 -5.10
C GLY A 160 -23.46 -2.63 -4.01
N VAL A 161 -23.42 -3.95 -4.17
CA VAL A 161 -23.86 -4.89 -3.14
C VAL A 161 -22.96 -4.81 -1.90
N TYR A 162 -21.63 -4.81 -2.07
CA TYR A 162 -20.70 -4.68 -0.95
C TYR A 162 -20.70 -3.29 -0.30
N GLU A 163 -21.06 -2.23 -1.04
CA GLU A 163 -21.30 -0.89 -0.47
C GLU A 163 -22.51 -0.91 0.49
N VAL A 164 -23.59 -1.63 0.13
CA VAL A 164 -24.74 -1.83 1.03
C VAL A 164 -24.32 -2.62 2.27
N ALA A 165 -23.54 -3.69 2.12
CA ALA A 165 -23.01 -4.45 3.25
C ALA A 165 -22.15 -3.58 4.19
N GLN A 166 -21.26 -2.75 3.62
CA GLN A 166 -20.43 -1.82 4.40
C GLN A 166 -21.29 -0.78 5.12
N ALA A 167 -22.32 -0.23 4.46
CA ALA A 167 -23.25 0.72 5.07
C ALA A 167 -24.12 0.09 6.18
N MET A 168 -24.32 -1.23 6.17
CA MET A 168 -24.93 -1.97 7.28
C MET A 168 -23.99 -2.15 8.48
N GLY A 169 -22.70 -1.89 8.32
CA GLY A 169 -21.65 -2.06 9.33
C GLY A 169 -20.77 -3.29 9.14
N VAL A 170 -20.85 -3.98 7.99
CA VAL A 170 -19.98 -5.14 7.71
C VAL A 170 -18.67 -4.69 7.08
N SER A 171 -17.58 -4.80 7.82
CA SER A 171 -16.25 -4.45 7.33
C SER A 171 -15.79 -5.38 6.18
N PRO A 172 -15.02 -4.88 5.19
CA PRO A 172 -14.26 -5.73 4.28
C PRO A 172 -13.37 -6.77 5.00
N TRP A 173 -12.93 -6.44 6.21
CA TRP A 173 -12.08 -7.26 7.08
C TRP A 173 -12.88 -8.14 8.06
N ALA A 174 -14.21 -8.24 7.94
CA ALA A 174 -15.03 -9.04 8.83
C ALA A 174 -14.56 -10.51 8.90
N TRP A 175 -14.13 -11.06 7.76
CA TRP A 175 -13.52 -12.39 7.74
C TRP A 175 -12.00 -12.38 7.88
N TRP A 176 -11.28 -11.43 7.27
CA TRP A 176 -9.80 -11.46 7.28
C TRP A 176 -9.14 -10.91 8.54
N ALA A 177 -9.89 -10.19 9.39
CA ALA A 177 -9.39 -9.69 10.67
C ALA A 177 -10.42 -9.78 11.80
N ASP A 178 -11.39 -10.71 11.67
CA ASP A 178 -12.42 -11.02 12.67
C ASP A 178 -13.18 -9.79 13.20
N VAL A 179 -13.35 -8.79 12.32
CA VAL A 179 -14.10 -7.57 12.61
C VAL A 179 -15.59 -7.91 12.67
N THR A 180 -16.05 -8.27 13.86
CA THR A 180 -17.44 -8.64 14.10
C THR A 180 -18.35 -7.40 13.96
N PRO A 181 -19.33 -7.41 13.03
CA PRO A 181 -20.23 -6.28 12.87
C PRO A 181 -21.16 -6.12 14.08
N GLN A 182 -21.59 -4.89 14.35
CA GLN A 182 -22.55 -4.63 15.43
C GLN A 182 -23.90 -5.29 15.12
N ARG A 183 -24.45 -6.02 16.10
CA ARG A 183 -25.78 -6.62 15.99
C ARG A 183 -26.87 -5.56 15.94
N ARG A 184 -27.83 -5.71 15.02
CA ARG A 184 -28.99 -4.83 14.84
C ARG A 184 -30.26 -5.65 14.63
N GLU A 185 -31.27 -5.48 15.48
CA GLU A 185 -32.55 -6.19 15.33
C GLU A 185 -33.38 -5.69 14.15
N THR A 186 -33.16 -4.44 13.76
CA THR A 186 -33.88 -3.78 12.67
C THR A 186 -32.90 -3.04 11.77
N LEU A 187 -33.23 -2.95 10.48
CA LEU A 187 -32.50 -2.14 9.50
C LEU A 187 -33.48 -1.19 8.83
N TYR A 188 -33.25 0.12 8.95
CA TYR A 188 -34.04 1.15 8.26
C TYR A 188 -33.21 1.77 7.15
N VAL A 189 -33.79 1.83 5.94
CA VAL A 189 -33.17 2.45 4.76
C VAL A 189 -33.68 3.88 4.62
N ARG A 190 -32.76 4.84 4.43
CA ARG A 190 -33.10 6.24 4.12
C ARG A 190 -33.55 6.36 2.67
N ALA A 191 -34.54 7.22 2.41
CA ALA A 191 -34.87 7.57 1.04
C ALA A 191 -33.72 8.36 0.40
N GLY A 192 -33.36 8.01 -0.83
CA GLY A 192 -32.28 8.69 -1.51
C GLY A 192 -31.76 7.95 -2.72
N VAL A 193 -30.78 8.57 -3.37
CA VAL A 193 -30.02 7.97 -4.47
C VAL A 193 -28.54 8.26 -4.26
N HIS A 194 -27.74 7.21 -4.21
CA HIS A 194 -26.29 7.26 -4.11
C HIS A 194 -25.71 6.86 -5.46
N ARG A 195 -24.80 7.67 -5.99
CA ARG A 195 -24.08 7.44 -7.25
C ARG A 195 -22.61 7.33 -6.93
N LEU A 196 -22.02 6.17 -7.21
CA LEU A 196 -20.61 5.91 -6.94
C LEU A 196 -19.91 5.49 -8.24
N GLY A 197 -18.64 5.86 -8.34
CA GLY A 197 -17.82 5.64 -9.52
C GLY A 197 -17.96 6.75 -10.59
N PRO A 198 -17.18 6.63 -11.68
CA PRO A 198 -16.18 5.58 -11.92
C PRO A 198 -15.01 5.66 -10.93
N PRO A 199 -14.30 4.55 -10.66
CA PRO A 199 -13.12 4.59 -9.82
C PRO A 199 -12.06 5.51 -10.44
N SER A 200 -11.19 6.07 -9.59
CA SER A 200 -10.04 6.86 -10.03
C SER A 200 -9.13 5.98 -10.89
N VAL A 201 -8.67 4.85 -10.34
CA VAL A 201 -7.78 3.93 -11.04
C VAL A 201 -8.57 2.80 -11.68
N ARG A 202 -8.27 2.48 -12.94
CA ARG A 202 -9.01 1.47 -13.71
C ARG A 202 -8.80 0.04 -13.21
N TYR A 203 -7.56 -0.39 -13.08
CA TYR A 203 -7.18 -1.70 -12.54
C TYR A 203 -6.48 -1.50 -11.20
N ARG A 204 -7.03 -2.08 -10.15
CA ARG A 204 -6.60 -1.82 -8.77
C ARG A 204 -6.71 -3.07 -7.95
N GLY A 205 -5.59 -3.45 -7.32
CA GLY A 205 -5.46 -4.75 -6.70
C GLY A 205 -4.21 -4.91 -5.89
N ILE A 206 -3.94 -6.17 -5.56
CA ILE A 206 -2.82 -6.59 -4.74
C ILE A 206 -1.98 -7.63 -5.47
N PHE A 207 -0.75 -7.78 -5.02
CA PHE A 207 0.12 -8.91 -5.30
C PHE A 207 0.31 -9.69 -3.99
N VAL A 208 -0.19 -10.93 -3.98
CA VAL A 208 0.15 -11.89 -2.94
C VAL A 208 1.52 -12.45 -3.28
N ASN A 209 2.51 -12.07 -2.49
CA ASN A 209 3.91 -12.41 -2.67
C ASN A 209 4.52 -12.76 -1.32
N ASP A 210 5.73 -13.35 -1.31
CA ASP A 210 6.40 -13.72 -0.06
C ASP A 210 5.53 -14.65 0.80
N GLU A 211 4.59 -15.36 0.16
CA GLU A 211 3.52 -16.12 0.79
C GLU A 211 4.04 -17.33 1.57
N ASP A 212 5.31 -17.68 1.33
CA ASP A 212 6.06 -18.69 2.07
C ASP A 212 6.05 -18.40 3.58
N TRP A 213 5.88 -17.12 3.97
CA TRP A 213 6.00 -16.69 5.34
C TRP A 213 4.84 -17.13 6.22
N GLY A 214 3.61 -16.80 5.84
CA GLY A 214 2.43 -17.06 6.64
C GLY A 214 1.27 -17.68 5.87
N LEU A 215 0.94 -17.13 4.70
CA LEU A 215 -0.27 -17.47 3.95
C LEU A 215 -0.22 -18.89 3.39
N TYR A 216 0.90 -19.30 2.79
CA TYR A 216 1.09 -20.66 2.28
C TYR A 216 0.99 -21.70 3.40
N PRO A 217 1.77 -21.63 4.51
CA PRO A 217 1.66 -22.63 5.57
C PRO A 217 0.28 -22.62 6.25
N TRP A 218 -0.38 -21.47 6.39
CA TRP A 218 -1.77 -21.40 6.86
C TRP A 218 -2.72 -22.11 5.90
N ALA A 219 -2.69 -21.77 4.60
CA ALA A 219 -3.57 -22.37 3.60
C ALA A 219 -3.42 -23.88 3.56
N VAL A 220 -2.19 -24.39 3.42
CA VAL A 220 -1.92 -25.82 3.27
C VAL A 220 -2.21 -26.63 4.52
N LYS A 221 -1.98 -26.06 5.71
CA LYS A 221 -2.09 -26.83 6.97
C LYS A 221 -3.41 -26.63 7.69
N THR A 222 -4.19 -25.60 7.37
CA THR A 222 -5.42 -25.26 8.11
C THR A 222 -6.62 -25.00 7.21
N PHE A 223 -6.51 -24.13 6.20
CA PHE A 223 -7.69 -23.61 5.50
C PHE A 223 -8.08 -24.40 4.24
N ASP A 224 -7.10 -24.85 3.46
CA ASP A 224 -7.25 -25.62 2.22
C ASP A 224 -6.38 -26.91 2.22
N PRO A 225 -6.37 -27.71 3.32
CA PRO A 225 -5.52 -28.90 3.42
C PRO A 225 -5.90 -30.00 2.41
N GLU A 226 -7.15 -30.03 1.96
CA GLU A 226 -7.62 -30.95 0.93
C GLU A 226 -6.94 -30.71 -0.43
N ARG A 227 -6.59 -29.45 -0.73
CA ARG A 227 -5.80 -29.10 -1.90
C ARG A 227 -4.32 -29.36 -1.67
N GLY A 228 -3.84 -29.12 -0.45
CA GLY A 228 -2.42 -29.13 -0.12
C GLY A 228 -1.64 -27.97 -0.74
N ASP A 229 -2.33 -26.88 -1.10
CA ASP A 229 -1.77 -25.67 -1.73
C ASP A 229 -2.74 -24.48 -1.55
N ILE A 230 -2.37 -23.29 -2.02
CA ILE A 230 -3.28 -22.14 -2.16
C ILE A 230 -4.24 -22.42 -3.33
N GLY A 231 -5.38 -23.04 -3.01
CA GLY A 231 -6.39 -23.47 -3.97
C GLY A 231 -7.61 -22.54 -4.13
N PRO A 232 -8.64 -23.00 -4.86
CA PRO A 232 -9.87 -22.24 -5.10
C PRO A 232 -10.57 -21.81 -3.81
N LYS A 233 -10.46 -22.57 -2.71
CA LYS A 233 -11.07 -22.21 -1.43
C LYS A 233 -10.40 -20.99 -0.82
N THR A 234 -9.08 -20.94 -0.86
CA THR A 234 -8.29 -19.78 -0.44
C THR A 234 -8.52 -18.58 -1.37
N TYR A 235 -8.42 -18.79 -2.69
CA TYR A 235 -8.65 -17.71 -3.66
C TYR A 235 -10.07 -17.14 -3.59
N ARG A 236 -11.10 -17.93 -3.26
CA ARG A 236 -12.45 -17.40 -3.02
C ARG A 236 -12.46 -16.33 -1.92
N LYS A 237 -11.72 -16.55 -0.82
CA LYS A 237 -11.62 -15.57 0.27
C LYS A 237 -10.83 -14.33 -0.13
N ILE A 238 -9.81 -14.48 -0.97
CA ILE A 238 -9.04 -13.36 -1.53
C ILE A 238 -9.93 -12.55 -2.48
N PHE A 239 -10.66 -13.19 -3.40
CA PHE A 239 -11.55 -12.51 -4.34
C PHE A 239 -12.69 -11.78 -3.64
N THR A 240 -13.34 -12.38 -2.64
CA THR A 240 -14.34 -11.68 -1.82
C THR A 240 -13.75 -10.46 -1.11
N LEU A 241 -12.53 -10.56 -0.56
CA LEU A 241 -11.86 -9.41 0.07
C LEU A 241 -11.61 -8.30 -0.95
N LEU A 242 -11.09 -8.64 -2.12
CA LEU A 242 -10.87 -7.68 -3.20
C LEU A 242 -12.18 -6.99 -3.55
N LEU A 243 -13.25 -7.71 -3.85
CA LEU A 243 -14.54 -7.08 -4.19
C LEU A 243 -15.12 -6.22 -3.05
N ARG A 244 -14.93 -6.59 -1.77
CA ARG A 244 -15.32 -5.77 -0.62
C ARG A 244 -14.49 -4.49 -0.47
N LEU A 245 -13.22 -4.53 -0.83
CA LEU A 245 -12.34 -3.35 -0.99
C LEU A 245 -12.53 -2.68 -2.38
N LYS A 246 -13.61 -3.06 -3.07
CA LYS A 246 -14.00 -2.69 -4.42
C LYS A 246 -13.02 -3.10 -5.51
N ALA A 247 -11.95 -3.85 -5.24
CA ALA A 247 -10.81 -4.16 -6.12
C ALA A 247 -11.14 -5.17 -7.22
N ASN A 248 -10.37 -5.15 -8.32
CA ASN A 248 -10.70 -5.88 -9.55
C ASN A 248 -9.53 -6.65 -10.19
N THR A 249 -8.34 -6.62 -9.63
CA THR A 249 -7.19 -7.36 -10.18
C THR A 249 -6.35 -8.00 -9.08
N LEU A 250 -5.66 -9.09 -9.42
CA LEU A 250 -4.78 -9.83 -8.53
C LEU A 250 -3.55 -10.30 -9.32
N TRP A 251 -2.37 -10.12 -8.73
CA TRP A 251 -1.21 -10.95 -9.03
C TRP A 251 -1.16 -12.07 -7.98
N PRO A 252 -1.27 -13.35 -8.40
CA PRO A 252 -1.39 -14.46 -7.46
C PRO A 252 -0.05 -14.85 -6.84
N ALA A 253 -0.11 -15.63 -5.76
CA ALA A 253 1.04 -16.30 -5.16
C ALA A 253 1.85 -17.08 -6.21
N MET A 254 3.18 -16.99 -6.13
CA MET A 254 4.05 -17.40 -7.24
C MET A 254 5.41 -17.97 -6.84
N HIS A 255 5.77 -17.98 -5.55
CA HIS A 255 7.05 -18.48 -5.09
C HIS A 255 7.19 -19.98 -5.34
N HIS A 256 8.43 -20.50 -5.25
CA HIS A 256 8.73 -21.90 -5.50
C HIS A 256 7.93 -22.87 -4.62
N THR A 257 7.46 -22.46 -3.43
CA THR A 257 6.70 -23.36 -2.55
C THR A 257 5.23 -23.51 -2.95
N THR A 258 4.68 -22.59 -3.75
CA THR A 258 3.28 -22.57 -4.18
C THR A 258 3.15 -23.08 -5.61
N ALA A 259 2.12 -23.88 -5.93
CA ALA A 259 1.85 -24.20 -7.33
C ALA A 259 1.41 -22.94 -8.11
N PRO A 260 1.86 -22.78 -9.37
CA PRO A 260 1.42 -21.70 -10.24
C PRO A 260 -0.10 -21.60 -10.30
N PHE A 261 -0.65 -20.39 -10.16
CA PHE A 261 -2.10 -20.15 -10.20
C PHE A 261 -2.78 -20.84 -11.38
N ASN A 262 -2.23 -20.65 -12.59
CA ASN A 262 -2.79 -21.17 -13.83
C ASN A 262 -2.45 -22.66 -14.10
N SER A 263 -1.72 -23.34 -13.20
CA SER A 263 -1.55 -24.80 -13.26
C SER A 263 -2.82 -25.54 -12.83
N ASN A 264 -3.71 -24.86 -12.09
CA ASN A 264 -5.03 -25.35 -11.72
C ASN A 264 -6.13 -24.60 -12.51
N PRO A 265 -6.77 -25.22 -13.52
CA PRO A 265 -7.83 -24.59 -14.30
C PRO A 265 -9.01 -24.07 -13.47
N ALA A 266 -9.26 -24.66 -12.29
CA ALA A 266 -10.32 -24.21 -11.38
C ALA A 266 -10.05 -22.81 -10.81
N ASN A 267 -8.78 -22.41 -10.66
CA ASN A 267 -8.41 -21.08 -10.18
C ASN A 267 -8.78 -20.01 -11.23
N ALA A 268 -8.40 -20.21 -12.49
CA ALA A 268 -8.72 -19.28 -13.58
C ALA A 268 -10.23 -19.16 -13.81
N LYS A 269 -10.97 -20.28 -13.77
CA LYS A 269 -12.43 -20.27 -13.83
C LYS A 269 -13.05 -19.48 -12.68
N LEU A 270 -12.55 -19.68 -11.46
CA LEU A 270 -13.05 -18.96 -10.28
C LEU A 270 -12.81 -17.44 -10.39
N ALA A 271 -11.65 -17.01 -10.92
CA ALA A 271 -11.38 -15.60 -11.14
C ALA A 271 -12.39 -14.98 -12.12
N GLU A 272 -12.72 -15.66 -13.20
CA GLU A 272 -13.75 -15.21 -14.15
C GLU A 272 -15.15 -15.19 -13.52
N GLU A 273 -15.51 -16.19 -12.72
CA GLU A 273 -16.77 -16.23 -11.96
C GLU A 273 -16.91 -15.02 -11.01
N TYR A 274 -15.81 -14.60 -10.37
CA TYR A 274 -15.75 -13.42 -9.49
C TYR A 274 -15.46 -12.12 -10.23
N GLY A 275 -15.24 -12.16 -11.55
CA GLY A 275 -14.88 -10.99 -12.35
C GLY A 275 -13.54 -10.36 -11.96
N ILE A 276 -12.58 -11.12 -11.45
CA ILE A 276 -11.23 -10.63 -11.13
C ILE A 276 -10.33 -10.74 -12.37
N VAL A 277 -9.78 -9.60 -12.79
CA VAL A 277 -8.82 -9.52 -13.89
C VAL A 277 -7.47 -10.04 -13.41
N MET A 278 -7.08 -11.23 -13.87
CA MET A 278 -5.83 -11.85 -13.44
C MET A 278 -4.63 -11.22 -14.14
N GLY A 279 -3.63 -10.79 -13.36
CA GLY A 279 -2.33 -10.36 -13.87
C GLY A 279 -1.22 -11.29 -13.41
N SER A 280 0.02 -10.90 -13.69
CA SER A 280 1.22 -11.59 -13.23
C SER A 280 2.33 -10.59 -12.94
N SER A 281 3.28 -10.95 -12.08
CA SER A 281 4.39 -10.07 -11.73
C SER A 281 5.28 -9.76 -12.94
N HIS A 282 6.17 -8.78 -12.77
CA HIS A 282 7.14 -8.36 -13.79
C HIS A 282 8.14 -9.45 -14.23
N ALA A 283 8.25 -10.56 -13.48
CA ALA A 283 9.08 -11.72 -13.83
C ALA A 283 8.29 -12.84 -14.53
N GLU A 284 6.98 -12.68 -14.69
CA GLU A 284 6.04 -13.70 -15.14
C GLU A 284 5.35 -13.28 -16.44
N ALA A 285 6.15 -12.89 -17.44
CA ALA A 285 5.65 -12.43 -18.73
C ALA A 285 4.64 -13.43 -19.32
N MET A 286 3.58 -12.89 -19.94
CA MET A 286 2.52 -13.66 -20.59
C MET A 286 1.74 -14.59 -19.64
N LEU A 287 1.56 -14.19 -18.37
CA LEU A 287 0.85 -14.95 -17.32
C LEU A 287 1.49 -16.31 -17.01
N ARG A 288 2.80 -16.40 -17.19
CA ARG A 288 3.59 -17.62 -16.96
C ARG A 288 4.44 -17.49 -15.72
N ASN A 289 4.15 -18.30 -14.71
CA ASN A 289 5.03 -18.48 -13.58
C ASN A 289 6.19 -19.38 -14.00
N ASN A 290 7.31 -18.78 -14.36
CA ASN A 290 8.46 -19.50 -14.90
C ASN A 290 9.15 -20.39 -13.84
N VAL A 291 8.95 -20.12 -12.54
CA VAL A 291 9.52 -20.94 -11.46
C VAL A 291 8.87 -22.32 -11.44
N GLY A 292 7.53 -22.35 -11.52
CA GLY A 292 6.77 -23.58 -11.45
C GLY A 292 6.40 -24.19 -12.81
N GLU A 293 6.32 -23.42 -13.90
CA GLU A 293 5.80 -23.89 -15.19
C GLU A 293 6.88 -24.20 -16.24
N TRP A 294 8.07 -23.58 -16.18
CA TRP A 294 9.16 -23.92 -17.09
C TRP A 294 9.84 -25.22 -16.64
N LYS A 295 9.66 -26.31 -17.41
CA LYS A 295 10.16 -27.65 -17.04
C LYS A 295 11.43 -28.08 -17.77
N ASP A 296 11.84 -27.33 -18.77
CA ASP A 296 13.11 -27.54 -19.46
C ASP A 296 14.29 -27.05 -18.60
N ASP A 297 15.52 -27.32 -19.07
CA ASP A 297 16.73 -26.72 -18.51
C ASP A 297 16.54 -25.19 -18.34
N PRO A 298 16.75 -24.62 -17.13
CA PRO A 298 16.63 -23.19 -16.89
C PRO A 298 17.44 -22.32 -17.87
N ALA A 299 18.59 -22.80 -18.36
CA ALA A 299 19.42 -22.09 -19.32
C ALA A 299 18.73 -21.94 -20.70
N LYS A 300 17.74 -22.78 -21.01
CA LYS A 300 16.94 -22.72 -22.24
C LYS A 300 15.81 -21.70 -22.16
N PHE A 301 15.51 -21.13 -20.99
CA PHE A 301 14.66 -19.95 -20.89
C PHE A 301 15.46 -18.70 -21.29
N ASN A 302 15.90 -18.70 -22.55
CA ASN A 302 16.80 -17.72 -23.12
C ASN A 302 16.31 -17.41 -24.53
N TYR A 303 15.74 -16.22 -24.69
CA TYR A 303 15.11 -15.84 -25.95
C TYR A 303 16.12 -15.57 -27.08
N ALA A 304 17.37 -15.24 -26.75
CA ALA A 304 18.41 -15.02 -27.75
C ALA A 304 18.81 -16.32 -28.46
N THR A 305 18.77 -17.46 -27.77
CA THR A 305 19.22 -18.77 -28.31
C THR A 305 18.10 -19.79 -28.49
N ASN A 306 16.95 -19.60 -27.83
CA ASN A 306 15.79 -20.48 -27.91
C ASN A 306 14.47 -19.70 -28.06
N PRO A 307 14.33 -18.82 -29.08
CA PRO A 307 13.12 -18.02 -29.24
C PRO A 307 11.88 -18.89 -29.53
N ASP A 308 12.02 -19.98 -30.28
CA ASP A 308 10.87 -20.82 -30.65
C ASP A 308 10.32 -21.61 -29.46
N GLY A 309 11.18 -22.16 -28.59
CA GLY A 309 10.74 -22.84 -27.37
C GLY A 309 10.03 -21.89 -26.42
N VAL A 310 10.57 -20.69 -26.20
CA VAL A 310 9.96 -19.69 -25.33
C VAL A 310 8.64 -19.16 -25.92
N LYS A 311 8.56 -18.93 -27.23
CA LYS A 311 7.30 -18.56 -27.90
C LYS A 311 6.23 -19.63 -27.78
N ALA A 312 6.56 -20.90 -28.01
CA ALA A 312 5.60 -22.00 -27.90
C ALA A 312 5.03 -22.08 -26.47
N TYR A 313 5.90 -21.91 -25.47
CA TYR A 313 5.51 -21.81 -24.06
C TYR A 313 4.57 -20.62 -23.80
N TRP A 314 4.82 -19.43 -24.34
CA TRP A 314 3.86 -18.31 -24.19
C TRP A 314 2.56 -18.52 -24.97
N GLU A 315 2.62 -19.09 -26.17
CA GLU A 315 1.46 -19.32 -27.03
C GLU A 315 0.47 -20.32 -26.42
N GLU A 316 0.96 -21.36 -25.74
CA GLU A 316 0.09 -22.29 -25.01
C GLU A 316 -0.73 -21.57 -23.92
N ARG A 317 -0.11 -20.65 -23.16
CA ARG A 317 -0.84 -19.86 -22.15
C ARG A 317 -1.82 -18.88 -22.78
N ALA A 318 -1.42 -18.21 -23.85
CA ALA A 318 -2.31 -17.32 -24.60
C ALA A 318 -3.59 -18.04 -25.07
N LYS A 319 -3.47 -19.28 -25.55
CA LYS A 319 -4.62 -20.11 -25.93
C LYS A 319 -5.48 -20.50 -24.72
N ALA A 320 -4.84 -20.97 -23.65
CA ALA A 320 -5.55 -21.42 -22.45
C ALA A 320 -6.33 -20.30 -21.75
N ASN A 321 -5.82 -19.08 -21.79
CA ASN A 321 -6.40 -17.92 -21.10
C ASN A 321 -7.15 -16.94 -22.03
N ALA A 322 -7.31 -17.26 -23.33
CA ALA A 322 -7.95 -16.38 -24.31
C ALA A 322 -9.39 -15.96 -23.95
N GLY A 323 -10.12 -16.82 -23.23
CA GLY A 323 -11.49 -16.59 -22.80
C GLY A 323 -11.66 -15.90 -21.45
N PHE A 324 -10.56 -15.57 -20.75
CA PHE A 324 -10.60 -14.94 -19.43
C PHE A 324 -10.16 -13.48 -19.51
N GLU A 325 -10.68 -12.63 -18.63
CA GLU A 325 -10.14 -11.27 -18.48
C GLU A 325 -8.74 -11.34 -17.82
N SER A 326 -7.75 -10.76 -18.50
CA SER A 326 -6.37 -10.77 -18.01
C SER A 326 -5.62 -9.49 -18.33
N LEU A 327 -4.66 -9.18 -17.47
CA LEU A 327 -3.70 -8.09 -17.63
C LEU A 327 -2.35 -8.68 -18.02
N TRP A 328 -2.02 -8.63 -19.31
CA TRP A 328 -0.88 -9.36 -19.88
C TRP A 328 0.44 -8.61 -19.66
N THR A 329 1.30 -9.15 -18.82
CA THR A 329 2.66 -8.64 -18.66
C THR A 329 3.49 -8.94 -19.90
N VAL A 330 3.99 -7.89 -20.57
CA VAL A 330 4.89 -7.97 -21.72
C VAL A 330 6.31 -7.58 -21.35
N GLY A 331 7.27 -7.97 -22.18
CA GLY A 331 8.70 -7.92 -21.88
C GLY A 331 9.21 -9.26 -21.33
N MET A 332 10.43 -9.29 -20.82
CA MET A 332 11.02 -10.51 -20.27
C MET A 332 12.11 -10.18 -19.25
N ARG A 333 12.10 -10.95 -18.16
CA ARG A 333 13.21 -11.11 -17.22
C ARG A 333 13.55 -12.60 -17.11
N GLY A 334 14.58 -12.95 -16.35
CA GLY A 334 14.96 -14.34 -16.11
C GLY A 334 13.97 -15.08 -15.19
N ILE A 335 14.27 -16.35 -14.89
CA ILE A 335 13.49 -17.16 -13.95
C ILE A 335 13.68 -16.62 -12.52
N HIS A 336 12.62 -16.63 -11.70
CA HIS A 336 12.64 -16.28 -10.27
C HIS A 336 13.29 -14.90 -9.95
N ASP A 337 12.81 -13.85 -10.61
CA ASP A 337 13.25 -12.45 -10.40
C ASP A 337 14.72 -12.15 -10.77
N THR A 338 15.34 -13.01 -11.59
CA THR A 338 16.69 -12.79 -12.13
C THR A 338 16.70 -11.92 -13.41
N GLY A 339 17.87 -11.39 -13.77
CA GLY A 339 18.04 -10.63 -15.01
C GLY A 339 17.92 -11.49 -16.27
N MET A 340 17.60 -10.87 -17.41
CA MET A 340 17.52 -11.55 -18.70
C MET A 340 18.86 -12.22 -19.09
N VAL A 341 18.78 -13.47 -19.54
CA VAL A 341 19.94 -14.28 -19.98
C VAL A 341 20.21 -14.05 -21.46
N GLY A 342 21.49 -13.93 -21.84
CA GLY A 342 21.93 -13.82 -23.24
C GLY A 342 22.63 -12.51 -23.56
N PRO A 343 21.91 -11.37 -23.65
CA PRO A 343 22.49 -10.10 -24.05
C PRO A 343 23.37 -9.50 -22.95
N LYS A 344 24.51 -8.95 -23.34
CA LYS A 344 25.54 -8.44 -22.42
C LYS A 344 25.51 -6.92 -22.34
N THR A 345 25.40 -6.25 -23.48
CA THR A 345 25.37 -4.78 -23.54
C THR A 345 23.95 -4.24 -23.37
N THR A 346 23.84 -2.94 -23.05
CA THR A 346 22.54 -2.28 -22.94
C THR A 346 21.82 -2.24 -24.29
N GLU A 347 22.55 -2.02 -25.38
CA GLU A 347 22.03 -1.96 -26.74
C GLU A 347 21.47 -3.32 -27.18
N GLU A 348 22.19 -4.41 -26.88
CA GLU A 348 21.72 -5.78 -27.12
C GLU A 348 20.45 -6.09 -26.31
N LYS A 349 20.39 -5.64 -25.05
CA LYS A 349 19.22 -5.81 -24.19
C LYS A 349 18.00 -5.06 -24.72
N VAL A 350 18.18 -3.82 -25.18
CA VAL A 350 17.13 -3.01 -25.81
C VAL A 350 16.61 -3.71 -27.06
N ALA A 351 17.50 -4.09 -27.99
CA ALA A 351 17.10 -4.73 -29.25
C ALA A 351 16.38 -6.08 -29.02
N LEU A 352 16.86 -6.89 -28.07
CA LEU A 352 16.22 -8.16 -27.75
C LEU A 352 14.83 -7.97 -27.15
N LEU A 353 14.68 -7.00 -26.24
CA LEU A 353 13.41 -6.74 -25.57
C LEU A 353 12.37 -6.10 -26.53
N ASP A 354 12.80 -5.23 -27.45
CA ASP A 354 11.96 -4.73 -28.55
C ASP A 354 11.41 -5.90 -29.38
N LYS A 355 12.26 -6.86 -29.75
CA LYS A 355 11.85 -8.07 -30.48
C LYS A 355 10.87 -8.92 -29.66
N ILE A 356 11.18 -9.17 -28.38
CA ILE A 356 10.34 -9.98 -27.49
C ILE A 356 8.93 -9.40 -27.40
N ILE A 357 8.81 -8.09 -27.19
CA ILE A 357 7.51 -7.42 -27.06
C ILE A 357 6.73 -7.53 -28.37
N ALA A 358 7.38 -7.41 -29.53
CA ALA A 358 6.74 -7.58 -30.83
C ALA A 358 6.18 -9.01 -31.01
N ASP A 359 6.99 -10.04 -30.75
CA ASP A 359 6.57 -11.44 -30.88
C ASP A 359 5.48 -11.82 -29.86
N GLN A 360 5.55 -11.31 -28.62
CA GLN A 360 4.49 -11.49 -27.62
C GLN A 360 3.16 -10.90 -28.10
N ARG A 361 3.19 -9.71 -28.71
CA ARG A 361 2.01 -9.07 -29.28
C ARG A 361 1.44 -9.83 -30.47
N GLU A 362 2.29 -10.42 -31.31
CA GLU A 362 1.83 -11.33 -32.37
C GLU A 362 1.08 -12.53 -31.78
N ILE A 363 1.64 -13.17 -30.74
CA ILE A 363 1.00 -14.28 -30.02
C ILE A 363 -0.37 -13.86 -29.46
N LEU A 364 -0.46 -12.70 -28.80
CA LEU A 364 -1.72 -12.17 -28.25
C LEU A 364 -2.73 -11.90 -29.36
N SER A 365 -2.31 -11.27 -30.46
CA SER A 365 -3.18 -10.94 -31.58
C SER A 365 -3.81 -12.18 -32.23
N LYS A 366 -3.01 -13.25 -32.36
CA LYS A 366 -3.41 -14.51 -32.98
C LYS A 366 -4.35 -15.34 -32.11
N ASN A 367 -4.15 -15.32 -30.79
CA ASN A 367 -4.80 -16.28 -29.89
C ASN A 367 -5.87 -15.67 -28.97
N VAL A 368 -5.80 -14.37 -28.67
CA VAL A 368 -6.69 -13.71 -27.71
C VAL A 368 -7.65 -12.74 -28.43
N ASN A 369 -7.11 -11.77 -29.17
CA ASN A 369 -7.92 -10.83 -29.96
C ASN A 369 -7.11 -10.23 -31.11
N ALA A 370 -7.61 -10.32 -32.34
CA ALA A 370 -6.95 -9.79 -33.54
C ALA A 370 -6.54 -8.31 -33.42
N ASP A 371 -7.31 -7.52 -32.66
CA ASP A 371 -6.96 -6.15 -32.30
C ASP A 371 -6.20 -6.12 -30.96
N VAL A 372 -4.86 -6.26 -31.05
CA VAL A 372 -3.98 -6.33 -29.88
C VAL A 372 -4.07 -5.09 -28.98
N ALA A 373 -4.47 -3.93 -29.50
CA ALA A 373 -4.65 -2.71 -28.71
C ALA A 373 -5.88 -2.76 -27.78
N LYS A 374 -6.79 -3.72 -27.97
CA LYS A 374 -7.91 -4.00 -27.06
C LYS A 374 -7.54 -4.98 -25.94
N ILE A 375 -6.37 -5.60 -26.01
CA ILE A 375 -5.89 -6.54 -24.98
C ILE A 375 -5.13 -5.74 -23.92
N PRO A 376 -5.58 -5.72 -22.65
CA PRO A 376 -4.86 -5.02 -21.60
C PRO A 376 -3.46 -5.58 -21.42
N GLN A 377 -2.44 -4.74 -21.60
CA GLN A 377 -1.04 -5.11 -21.47
C GLN A 377 -0.31 -4.16 -20.54
N ILE A 378 0.61 -4.69 -19.75
CA ILE A 378 1.48 -3.92 -18.87
C ILE A 378 2.94 -4.21 -19.15
N PHE A 379 3.76 -3.17 -19.00
CA PHE A 379 5.20 -3.26 -18.96
C PHE A 379 5.69 -2.65 -17.65
N VAL A 380 6.41 -3.43 -16.86
CA VAL A 380 6.94 -3.01 -15.56
C VAL A 380 8.46 -2.87 -15.69
N PRO A 381 9.03 -1.65 -15.77
CA PRO A 381 10.48 -1.45 -15.80
C PRO A 381 11.11 -1.69 -14.41
N TYR A 382 11.05 -2.94 -13.93
CA TYR A 382 11.52 -3.33 -12.61
C TYR A 382 13.03 -3.59 -12.58
N LYS A 383 13.67 -3.21 -11.46
CA LYS A 383 15.13 -3.33 -11.22
C LYS A 383 15.97 -2.82 -12.40
N GLU A 384 16.67 -3.72 -13.09
CA GLU A 384 17.58 -3.43 -14.20
C GLU A 384 16.86 -2.99 -15.47
N VAL A 385 15.58 -3.36 -15.62
CA VAL A 385 14.79 -3.05 -16.82
C VAL A 385 14.51 -1.56 -16.93
N LEU A 386 14.51 -0.81 -15.82
CA LEU A 386 14.42 0.65 -15.87
C LEU A 386 15.59 1.29 -16.61
N GLY A 387 16.80 0.75 -16.45
CA GLY A 387 17.98 1.20 -17.19
C GLY A 387 17.84 0.92 -18.69
N ILE A 388 17.31 -0.25 -19.06
CA ILE A 388 17.02 -0.62 -20.45
C ILE A 388 15.98 0.32 -21.05
N TYR A 389 14.92 0.64 -20.30
CA TYR A 389 13.89 1.59 -20.72
C TYR A 389 14.48 2.97 -21.01
N ARG A 390 15.24 3.52 -20.07
CA ARG A 390 15.91 4.82 -20.21
C ARG A 390 16.94 4.86 -21.35
N ALA A 391 17.49 3.70 -21.74
CA ALA A 391 18.39 3.57 -22.87
C ALA A 391 17.70 3.56 -24.24
N GLY A 392 16.36 3.68 -24.30
CA GLY A 392 15.61 3.88 -25.54
C GLY A 392 14.71 2.72 -25.97
N LEU A 393 14.37 1.79 -25.06
CA LEU A 393 13.37 0.74 -25.33
C LEU A 393 12.04 1.35 -25.79
N LYS A 394 11.48 0.82 -26.88
CA LYS A 394 10.22 1.34 -27.43
C LYS A 394 9.03 0.49 -26.97
N VAL A 395 8.40 0.92 -25.89
CA VAL A 395 7.15 0.31 -25.42
C VAL A 395 5.97 0.77 -26.31
N PRO A 396 5.19 -0.13 -26.94
CA PRO A 396 4.05 0.23 -27.79
C PRO A 396 3.05 1.15 -27.08
N ASP A 397 2.49 2.13 -27.79
CA ASP A 397 1.71 3.24 -27.21
C ASP A 397 0.50 2.82 -26.35
N ASP A 398 -0.15 1.70 -26.69
CA ASP A 398 -1.30 1.13 -25.97
C ASP A 398 -0.91 0.30 -24.72
N VAL A 399 0.36 -0.03 -24.54
CA VAL A 399 0.84 -0.77 -23.36
C VAL A 399 1.03 0.20 -22.19
N THR A 400 0.46 -0.15 -21.05
CA THR A 400 0.56 0.62 -19.80
C THR A 400 1.97 0.48 -19.23
N ILE A 401 2.62 1.58 -18.89
CA ILE A 401 3.89 1.54 -18.13
C ILE A 401 3.56 1.59 -16.64
N VAL A 402 3.94 0.55 -15.90
CA VAL A 402 3.67 0.45 -14.46
C VAL A 402 4.96 0.74 -13.69
N TRP A 403 5.06 1.92 -13.09
CA TRP A 403 6.26 2.38 -12.41
C TRP A 403 6.41 1.71 -11.05
N PRO A 404 7.52 1.00 -10.80
CA PRO A 404 7.78 0.43 -9.50
C PRO A 404 8.35 1.46 -8.53
N ASP A 405 8.04 1.30 -7.25
CA ASP A 405 8.85 1.87 -6.19
C ASP A 405 10.23 1.20 -6.07
N ASP A 406 11.03 1.67 -5.12
CA ASP A 406 12.32 1.08 -4.79
C ASP A 406 12.23 -0.10 -3.83
N ASN A 407 11.04 -0.69 -3.70
CA ASN A 407 10.65 -1.73 -2.75
C ASN A 407 10.47 -1.27 -1.29
N PHE A 408 10.76 0.00 -0.96
CA PHE A 408 10.60 0.55 0.39
C PHE A 408 9.57 1.68 0.44
N GLY A 409 8.76 1.82 -0.60
CA GLY A 409 7.69 2.82 -0.70
C GLY A 409 8.06 4.09 -1.46
N TYR A 410 9.28 4.24 -2.00
CA TYR A 410 9.66 5.46 -2.75
C TYR A 410 9.62 5.21 -4.27
N ILE A 411 8.69 5.85 -4.99
CA ILE A 411 8.49 5.65 -6.43
C ILE A 411 9.71 6.14 -7.22
N ARG A 412 10.34 5.24 -7.98
CA ARG A 412 11.65 5.49 -8.63
C ARG A 412 11.60 6.46 -9.81
N GLN A 413 10.43 6.56 -10.43
CA GLN A 413 10.18 7.41 -11.58
C GLN A 413 8.69 7.71 -11.69
N PHE A 414 8.37 8.98 -11.91
CA PHE A 414 7.05 9.40 -12.34
C PHE A 414 7.06 9.68 -13.84
N ALA A 415 5.89 9.53 -14.47
CA ALA A 415 5.77 9.75 -15.91
C ALA A 415 6.15 11.19 -16.29
N SER A 416 6.97 11.34 -17.34
CA SER A 416 7.15 12.64 -18.01
C SER A 416 5.83 13.11 -18.67
N PRO A 417 5.72 14.38 -19.09
CA PRO A 417 4.56 14.82 -19.88
C PRO A 417 4.31 13.97 -21.14
N GLU A 418 5.37 13.54 -21.82
CA GLU A 418 5.29 12.66 -22.99
C GLU A 418 4.82 11.25 -22.60
N GLU A 419 5.38 10.68 -21.53
CA GLU A 419 5.00 9.36 -21.02
C GLU A 419 3.53 9.36 -20.53
N SER A 420 3.09 10.45 -19.89
CA SER A 420 1.72 10.62 -19.40
C SER A 420 0.70 10.80 -20.53
N ALA A 421 1.12 11.16 -21.74
CA ALA A 421 0.24 11.35 -22.90
C ALA A 421 0.00 10.05 -23.69
N ARG A 422 0.69 8.95 -23.35
CA ARG A 422 0.55 7.64 -24.01
C ARG A 422 -0.85 7.08 -23.85
N LYS A 423 -1.36 6.38 -24.86
CA LYS A 423 -2.73 5.80 -24.85
C LYS A 423 -2.93 4.72 -23.79
N GLY A 424 -1.90 3.91 -23.54
CA GLY A 424 -1.90 2.91 -22.47
C GLY A 424 -1.84 3.53 -21.07
N GLY A 425 -1.50 4.82 -20.97
CA GLY A 425 -1.30 5.51 -19.71
C GLY A 425 -0.18 4.91 -18.86
N ALA A 426 -0.22 5.20 -17.57
CA ALA A 426 0.73 4.71 -16.59
C ALA A 426 0.04 4.09 -15.36
N GLY A 427 0.82 3.39 -14.57
CA GLY A 427 0.42 2.73 -13.34
C GLY A 427 1.53 2.74 -12.29
N VAL A 428 1.28 2.11 -11.15
CA VAL A 428 2.23 1.96 -10.04
C VAL A 428 2.24 0.51 -9.55
N TYR A 429 3.44 -0.01 -9.29
CA TYR A 429 3.67 -1.20 -8.47
C TYR A 429 4.35 -0.77 -7.18
N TYR A 430 3.67 -0.95 -6.04
CA TYR A 430 4.07 -0.40 -4.74
C TYR A 430 4.30 -1.53 -3.72
N HIS A 431 5.21 -1.35 -2.76
CA HIS A 431 5.45 -2.36 -1.72
C HIS A 431 4.92 -1.94 -0.34
N LEU A 432 4.06 -2.78 0.24
CA LEU A 432 3.70 -2.76 1.67
C LEU A 432 4.40 -3.90 2.44
N SER A 433 5.06 -4.80 1.72
CA SER A 433 5.85 -5.95 2.18
C SER A 433 6.96 -6.20 1.17
N TYR A 434 8.13 -6.68 1.61
CA TYR A 434 9.24 -6.97 0.69
C TYR A 434 10.24 -8.00 1.23
N LEU A 435 10.54 -9.02 0.43
CA LEU A 435 11.67 -9.93 0.60
C LEU A 435 12.82 -9.60 -0.36
N GLY A 436 13.86 -8.95 0.12
CA GLY A 436 15.04 -8.69 -0.70
C GLY A 436 16.06 -7.73 -0.10
N TYR A 437 17.02 -7.34 -0.93
CA TYR A 437 18.12 -6.45 -0.54
C TYR A 437 17.61 -5.02 -0.24
N PRO A 438 18.14 -4.31 0.77
CA PRO A 438 19.21 -4.74 1.67
C PRO A 438 18.75 -5.66 2.81
N LEU A 439 17.58 -5.42 3.37
CA LEU A 439 16.91 -6.30 4.33
C LEU A 439 15.42 -6.34 4.03
N ALA A 440 14.82 -7.50 4.30
CA ALA A 440 13.40 -7.73 4.18
C ALA A 440 12.62 -7.04 5.30
N TYR A 441 11.36 -6.72 5.03
CA TYR A 441 10.37 -6.33 6.03
C TYR A 441 9.07 -7.06 5.71
N LEU A 442 8.80 -8.11 6.49
CA LEU A 442 7.74 -9.09 6.25
C LEU A 442 6.90 -9.36 7.49
N TRP A 443 7.47 -9.10 8.67
CA TRP A 443 6.88 -9.52 9.93
C TRP A 443 5.69 -8.64 10.34
N LEU A 444 5.84 -7.32 10.21
CA LEU A 444 4.82 -6.34 10.61
C LEU A 444 4.60 -5.29 9.53
N SER A 445 3.39 -4.72 9.48
CA SER A 445 3.08 -3.59 8.61
C SER A 445 3.59 -2.29 9.22
N THR A 446 4.76 -1.84 8.76
CA THR A 446 5.49 -0.69 9.30
C THR A 446 5.65 0.47 8.31
N THR A 447 5.07 0.36 7.12
CA THR A 447 5.04 1.46 6.13
C THR A 447 3.92 2.44 6.51
N PRO A 448 4.22 3.72 6.83
CA PRO A 448 3.21 4.67 7.27
C PRO A 448 2.18 4.97 6.16
N PRO A 449 0.87 5.02 6.48
CA PRO A 449 -0.14 5.48 5.52
C PRO A 449 0.17 6.83 4.88
N ALA A 450 0.80 7.77 5.61
CA ALA A 450 1.20 9.06 5.06
C ALA A 450 2.20 8.95 3.89
N LEU A 451 3.17 8.03 3.95
CA LEU A 451 4.11 7.80 2.85
C LEU A 451 3.38 7.26 1.62
N VAL A 452 2.49 6.28 1.84
CA VAL A 452 1.66 5.72 0.76
C VAL A 452 0.80 6.83 0.15
N GLN A 453 0.14 7.65 0.96
CA GLN A 453 -0.70 8.75 0.47
C GLN A 453 0.09 9.74 -0.37
N GLU A 454 1.26 10.14 0.11
CA GLU A 454 2.14 11.11 -0.53
C GLU A 454 2.62 10.64 -1.92
N GLU A 455 3.09 9.40 -2.00
CA GLU A 455 3.61 8.82 -3.24
C GLU A 455 2.48 8.55 -4.25
N MET A 456 1.35 8.03 -3.78
CA MET A 456 0.25 7.62 -4.66
C MET A 456 -0.56 8.80 -5.18
N ILE A 457 -0.81 9.86 -4.39
CA ILE A 457 -1.42 11.10 -4.88
C ILE A 457 -0.53 11.74 -5.94
N HIS A 458 0.78 11.77 -5.71
CA HIS A 458 1.69 12.35 -6.69
C HIS A 458 1.77 11.52 -7.98
N ALA A 459 1.82 10.20 -7.88
CA ALA A 459 1.76 9.32 -9.06
C ALA A 459 0.49 9.55 -9.88
N TRP A 460 -0.66 9.71 -9.21
CA TRP A 460 -1.93 10.04 -9.84
C TRP A 460 -1.89 11.39 -10.58
N ASP A 461 -1.31 12.41 -9.93
CA ASP A 461 -1.15 13.75 -10.49
C ASP A 461 -0.21 13.77 -11.71
N LYS A 462 0.75 12.83 -11.75
CA LYS A 462 1.63 12.57 -12.90
C LYS A 462 1.05 11.59 -13.93
N GLY A 463 -0.23 11.23 -13.83
CA GLY A 463 -0.93 10.46 -14.86
C GLY A 463 -0.89 8.94 -14.70
N ALA A 464 -0.39 8.41 -13.58
CA ALA A 464 -0.45 6.98 -13.27
C ALA A 464 -1.88 6.58 -12.83
N ARG A 465 -2.80 6.46 -13.80
CA ARG A 465 -4.25 6.29 -13.56
C ARG A 465 -4.81 4.94 -14.01
N ASN A 466 -4.01 4.10 -14.65
CA ASN A 466 -4.52 2.90 -15.29
C ASN A 466 -4.39 1.64 -14.41
N VAL A 467 -3.22 1.37 -13.81
CA VAL A 467 -2.96 0.12 -13.06
C VAL A 467 -2.25 0.40 -11.75
N TRP A 468 -2.87 0.11 -10.60
CA TRP A 468 -2.24 0.16 -9.28
C TRP A 468 -2.23 -1.21 -8.62
N ILE A 469 -1.06 -1.72 -8.29
CA ILE A 469 -0.85 -3.00 -7.60
C ILE A 469 0.03 -2.78 -6.39
N ALA A 470 -0.39 -3.26 -5.21
CA ALA A 470 0.45 -3.28 -4.01
C ALA A 470 0.91 -4.70 -3.69
N ASN A 471 2.21 -4.94 -3.50
CA ASN A 471 2.70 -6.13 -2.80
C ASN A 471 2.26 -6.06 -1.34
N VAL A 472 1.44 -7.01 -0.91
CA VAL A 472 0.88 -7.07 0.45
C VAL A 472 1.41 -8.24 1.27
N GLY A 473 2.46 -8.92 0.80
CA GLY A 473 2.97 -10.13 1.45
C GLY A 473 1.87 -11.20 1.53
N ASP A 474 1.71 -11.74 2.73
CA ASP A 474 0.68 -12.69 3.14
C ASP A 474 -0.73 -12.09 3.33
N ILE A 475 -0.97 -10.86 2.88
CA ILE A 475 -2.15 -10.02 3.16
C ILE A 475 -2.16 -9.49 4.60
N LYS A 476 -1.93 -10.37 5.58
CA LYS A 476 -1.80 -10.01 7.00
C LYS A 476 -0.32 -9.85 7.35
N PRO A 477 0.09 -8.82 8.10
CA PRO A 477 -0.74 -7.84 8.82
C PRO A 477 -0.84 -6.48 8.07
N ALA A 478 -0.96 -6.49 6.73
CA ALA A 478 -1.00 -5.28 5.91
C ALA A 478 -2.42 -4.70 5.71
N GLU A 479 -3.38 -4.99 6.60
CA GLU A 479 -4.80 -4.65 6.41
C GLU A 479 -5.03 -3.13 6.29
N ILE A 480 -4.39 -2.34 7.14
CA ILE A 480 -4.49 -0.87 7.14
C ILE A 480 -3.90 -0.29 5.86
N GLY A 481 -2.67 -0.69 5.51
CA GLY A 481 -1.99 -0.23 4.29
C GLY A 481 -2.74 -0.62 3.02
N THR A 482 -3.23 -1.86 2.95
CA THR A 482 -4.02 -2.38 1.83
C THR A 482 -5.34 -1.62 1.69
N SER A 483 -6.03 -1.33 2.80
CA SER A 483 -7.24 -0.51 2.79
C SER A 483 -6.94 0.89 2.25
N HIS A 484 -5.91 1.55 2.78
CA HIS A 484 -5.57 2.90 2.37
C HIS A 484 -5.25 2.99 0.87
N PHE A 485 -4.41 2.07 0.38
CA PHE A 485 -4.02 1.99 -1.02
C PHE A 485 -5.23 1.80 -1.96
N LEU A 486 -6.11 0.84 -1.65
CA LEU A 486 -7.26 0.52 -2.51
C LEU A 486 -8.39 1.54 -2.42
N GLU A 487 -8.58 2.17 -1.26
CA GLU A 487 -9.57 3.26 -1.10
C GLU A 487 -9.11 4.55 -1.83
N MET A 488 -7.81 4.84 -1.87
CA MET A 488 -7.24 5.88 -2.74
C MET A 488 -7.42 5.55 -4.22
N ALA A 489 -7.15 4.30 -4.60
CA ALA A 489 -7.34 3.87 -5.99
C ALA A 489 -8.81 3.98 -6.44
N TRP A 490 -9.76 3.84 -5.51
CA TRP A 490 -11.19 4.04 -5.78
C TRP A 490 -11.55 5.52 -5.92
N ASP A 491 -11.18 6.36 -4.96
CA ASP A 491 -11.54 7.78 -4.92
C ASP A 491 -10.37 8.61 -4.36
N ILE A 492 -9.43 9.00 -5.23
CA ILE A 492 -8.19 9.69 -4.84
C ILE A 492 -8.47 11.08 -4.25
N ASP A 493 -9.47 11.78 -4.77
CA ASP A 493 -9.73 13.18 -4.40
C ASP A 493 -10.27 13.30 -2.97
N ARG A 494 -10.92 12.25 -2.44
CA ARG A 494 -11.33 12.15 -1.03
C ARG A 494 -10.16 12.26 -0.04
N TRP A 495 -8.94 11.93 -0.47
CA TRP A 495 -7.75 11.86 0.38
C TRP A 495 -6.93 13.14 0.40
N ARG A 496 -7.20 14.07 -0.52
CA ARG A 496 -6.49 15.35 -0.54
C ARG A 496 -6.78 16.15 0.72
N GLY A 497 -5.71 16.52 1.43
CA GLY A 497 -5.81 17.28 2.68
C GLY A 497 -6.23 16.44 3.90
N LYS A 498 -6.41 15.12 3.77
CA LYS A 498 -6.56 14.24 4.93
C LYS A 498 -5.19 13.90 5.51
N THR A 499 -5.08 13.91 6.83
CA THR A 499 -3.87 13.50 7.55
C THR A 499 -3.89 12.00 7.83
N GLN A 500 -2.73 11.40 8.11
CA GLN A 500 -2.64 9.99 8.50
C GLN A 500 -3.52 9.69 9.72
N ARG A 501 -3.47 10.55 10.74
CA ARG A 501 -4.31 10.40 11.94
C ARG A 501 -5.80 10.38 11.61
N GLN A 502 -6.26 11.27 10.71
CA GLN A 502 -7.66 11.28 10.28
C GLN A 502 -8.05 10.00 9.54
N PHE A 503 -7.19 9.50 8.65
CA PHE A 503 -7.41 8.21 8.00
C PHE A 503 -7.51 7.07 9.03
N LEU A 504 -6.56 7.00 9.97
CA LEU A 504 -6.54 5.98 11.02
C LEU A 504 -7.80 6.07 11.90
N GLN A 505 -8.26 7.28 12.21
CA GLN A 505 -9.51 7.48 12.95
C GLN A 505 -10.73 6.99 12.15
N ASP A 506 -10.84 7.34 10.86
CA ASP A 506 -11.92 6.88 9.98
C ASP A 506 -11.91 5.34 9.81
N TRP A 507 -10.72 4.76 9.68
CA TRP A 507 -10.55 3.32 9.51
C TRP A 507 -10.87 2.56 10.80
N THR A 508 -10.36 3.03 11.94
CA THR A 508 -10.64 2.40 13.25
C THR A 508 -12.09 2.59 13.66
N ALA A 509 -12.74 3.72 13.35
CA ALA A 509 -14.17 3.89 13.59
C ALA A 509 -15.02 2.85 12.85
N ARG A 510 -14.67 2.57 11.59
CA ARG A 510 -15.36 1.57 10.75
C ARG A 510 -15.13 0.12 11.22
N ASN A 511 -13.98 -0.18 11.82
CA ASN A 511 -13.60 -1.56 12.16
C ASN A 511 -13.71 -1.90 13.65
N LEU A 512 -13.52 -0.93 14.54
CA LEU A 512 -13.46 -1.14 15.99
C LEU A 512 -14.50 -0.31 16.75
N GLY A 513 -15.28 0.49 16.03
CA GLY A 513 -16.34 1.35 16.57
C GLY A 513 -15.87 2.79 16.83
N PRO A 514 -16.81 3.77 16.81
CA PRO A 514 -16.49 5.18 16.91
C PRO A 514 -15.91 5.57 18.29
N ASP A 515 -16.33 4.90 19.36
CA ASP A 515 -15.96 5.26 20.74
C ASP A 515 -14.45 5.14 21.02
N LEU A 516 -13.79 4.15 20.40
CA LEU A 516 -12.35 3.91 20.56
C LEU A 516 -11.50 4.53 19.45
N SER A 517 -12.13 5.06 18.39
CA SER A 517 -11.46 5.43 17.15
C SER A 517 -10.33 6.46 17.34
N GLY A 518 -10.60 7.56 18.07
CA GLY A 518 -9.61 8.61 18.30
C GLY A 518 -8.37 8.09 19.04
N LYS A 519 -8.58 7.38 20.15
CA LYS A 519 -7.48 6.82 20.95
C LYS A 519 -6.71 5.75 20.19
N THR A 520 -7.39 4.91 19.42
CA THR A 520 -6.75 3.88 18.59
C THR A 520 -5.92 4.50 17.47
N ALA A 521 -6.42 5.57 16.85
CA ALA A 521 -5.66 6.32 15.86
C ALA A 521 -4.37 6.92 16.47
N ASP A 522 -4.42 7.47 17.68
CA ASP A 522 -3.24 8.01 18.36
C ASP A 522 -2.20 6.93 18.73
N LEU A 523 -2.65 5.70 19.01
CA LEU A 523 -1.77 4.55 19.25
C LEU A 523 -1.09 4.11 17.94
N LEU A 524 -1.87 3.96 16.87
CA LEU A 524 -1.37 3.51 15.57
C LEU A 524 -0.45 4.55 14.91
N ASP A 525 -0.76 5.84 15.04
CA ASP A 525 0.06 6.92 14.50
C ASP A 525 1.46 6.92 15.13
N ARG A 526 1.55 6.80 16.47
CA ARG A 526 2.83 6.63 17.18
C ARG A 526 3.54 5.32 16.83
N TYR A 527 2.79 4.24 16.62
CA TYR A 527 3.35 2.97 16.16
C TYR A 527 4.04 3.12 14.79
N TYR A 528 3.40 3.78 13.83
CA TYR A 528 3.99 4.03 12.51
C TYR A 528 5.19 4.95 12.60
N ARG A 529 5.11 6.04 13.37
CA ARG A 529 6.23 6.97 13.55
C ARG A 529 7.47 6.31 14.16
N LEU A 530 7.30 5.57 15.26
CA LEU A 530 8.42 4.87 15.89
C LEU A 530 9.04 3.82 14.96
N ASN A 531 8.23 3.09 14.19
CA ASN A 531 8.76 2.09 13.26
C ASN A 531 9.29 2.69 11.95
N PHE A 532 8.90 3.91 11.59
CA PHE A 532 9.46 4.62 10.43
C PHE A 532 10.94 4.92 10.63
N GLU A 533 11.35 5.38 11.82
CA GLU A 533 12.78 5.60 12.11
C GLU A 533 13.63 4.34 11.88
N ARG A 534 13.08 3.18 12.25
CA ARG A 534 13.73 1.88 12.13
C ARG A 534 12.72 0.75 12.32
N ARG A 535 12.55 -0.07 11.28
CA ARG A 535 11.70 -1.26 11.32
C ARG A 535 12.29 -2.33 12.27
N PRO A 536 11.49 -3.18 12.91
CA PRO A 536 11.98 -4.25 13.78
C PRO A 536 13.02 -5.15 13.12
N GLU A 537 12.82 -5.51 11.85
CA GLU A 537 13.72 -6.35 11.06
C GLU A 537 15.05 -5.65 10.73
N HIS A 538 15.06 -4.32 10.71
CA HIS A 538 16.23 -3.52 10.32
C HIS A 538 17.11 -3.14 11.52
N LEU A 539 16.74 -3.53 12.75
CA LEU A 539 17.49 -3.18 13.96
C LEU A 539 18.96 -3.68 13.91
N GLU A 540 19.22 -4.82 13.26
CA GLU A 540 20.53 -5.50 13.27
C GLU A 540 21.61 -4.99 12.30
N TRP A 541 21.31 -4.01 11.45
CA TRP A 541 22.18 -3.31 10.50
C TRP A 541 23.52 -3.96 10.10
N PRO A 542 23.67 -4.41 8.82
CA PRO A 542 24.32 -3.54 7.82
C PRO A 542 23.78 -3.64 6.36
N PRO A 543 24.18 -2.69 5.47
CA PRO A 543 23.91 -2.71 4.02
C PRO A 543 24.73 -3.76 3.25
N VAL A 544 25.59 -4.52 3.93
CA VAL A 544 26.39 -5.64 3.38
C VAL A 544 26.20 -6.83 4.31
N ALA A 545 26.24 -8.06 3.80
CA ALA A 545 26.14 -9.28 4.59
C ALA A 545 27.40 -9.51 5.47
N GLU A 546 27.68 -8.59 6.38
CA GLU A 546 28.76 -8.66 7.35
C GLU A 546 28.27 -9.25 8.70
N ASN A 547 29.17 -9.24 9.69
CA ASN A 547 28.85 -9.64 11.06
C ASN A 547 27.90 -8.63 11.72
N ARG A 548 27.23 -9.04 12.79
CA ARG A 548 26.30 -8.19 13.54
C ARG A 548 27.02 -6.97 14.11
N HIS A 549 26.51 -5.76 13.86
CA HIS A 549 27.06 -4.52 14.42
C HIS A 549 26.18 -3.94 15.53
N LEU A 550 26.80 -3.10 16.35
CA LEU A 550 26.10 -2.24 17.31
C LEU A 550 25.24 -1.23 16.54
N SER A 551 24.13 -0.80 17.14
CA SER A 551 23.33 0.28 16.59
C SER A 551 24.15 1.57 16.51
N SER A 552 23.85 2.41 15.53
CA SER A 552 24.40 3.77 15.44
C SER A 552 23.78 4.73 16.47
N TYR A 553 22.85 4.25 17.29
CA TYR A 553 22.14 5.06 18.27
C TYR A 553 22.97 5.19 19.55
N THR A 554 23.06 6.41 20.07
CA THR A 554 23.63 6.65 21.39
C THR A 554 22.76 6.01 22.47
N PRO A 555 23.31 5.67 23.65
CA PRO A 555 22.52 5.16 24.76
C PRO A 555 21.32 6.03 25.13
N GLN A 556 21.41 7.36 24.95
CA GLN A 556 20.32 8.29 25.21
C GLN A 556 19.20 8.19 24.17
N GLU A 557 19.54 8.07 22.87
CA GLU A 557 18.57 7.86 21.80
C GLU A 557 17.85 6.51 21.99
N VAL A 558 18.61 5.45 22.31
CA VAL A 558 18.06 4.13 22.65
C VAL A 558 17.09 4.23 23.83
N ASN A 559 17.49 4.85 24.94
CA ASN A 559 16.62 4.97 26.12
C ASN A 559 15.35 5.80 25.84
N THR A 560 15.47 6.87 25.04
CA THR A 560 14.33 7.69 24.62
C THR A 560 13.34 6.85 23.80
N ARG A 561 13.83 6.10 22.82
CA ARG A 561 13.03 5.20 21.99
C ARG A 561 12.36 4.08 22.80
N LEU A 562 13.10 3.41 23.68
CA LEU A 562 12.56 2.35 24.54
C LEU A 562 11.48 2.89 25.48
N ARG A 563 11.64 4.09 26.03
CA ARG A 563 10.61 4.72 26.86
C ARG A 563 9.35 5.07 26.05
N ALA A 564 9.50 5.57 24.83
CA ALA A 564 8.37 5.85 23.95
C ALA A 564 7.56 4.58 23.66
N PHE A 565 8.21 3.46 23.34
CA PHE A 565 7.54 2.16 23.19
C PHE A 565 6.89 1.67 24.48
N ARG A 566 7.54 1.85 25.64
CA ARG A 566 6.96 1.47 26.95
C ARG A 566 5.67 2.25 27.25
N SER A 567 5.67 3.57 26.99
CA SER A 567 4.45 4.40 27.12
C SER A 567 3.36 3.91 26.18
N LEU A 568 3.71 3.67 24.91
CA LEU A 568 2.77 3.19 23.91
C LEU A 568 2.14 1.85 24.32
N VAL A 569 2.93 0.88 24.80
CA VAL A 569 2.43 -0.41 25.29
C VAL A 569 1.53 -0.25 26.51
N ALA A 570 1.88 0.62 27.47
CA ALA A 570 1.07 0.86 28.66
C ALA A 570 -0.32 1.43 28.28
N GLU A 571 -0.34 2.41 27.37
CA GLU A 571 -1.58 3.01 26.87
C GLU A 571 -2.41 2.04 26.04
N THR A 572 -1.77 1.18 25.24
CA THR A 572 -2.44 0.08 24.53
C THR A 572 -3.11 -0.87 25.51
N LYS A 573 -2.41 -1.32 26.57
CA LYS A 573 -2.99 -2.22 27.60
C LYS A 573 -4.20 -1.61 28.30
N VAL A 574 -4.15 -0.32 28.63
CA VAL A 574 -5.30 0.41 29.19
C VAL A 574 -6.48 0.43 28.20
N THR A 575 -6.19 0.61 26.92
CA THR A 575 -7.21 0.64 25.85
C THR A 575 -7.80 -0.75 25.58
N SER A 576 -6.99 -1.82 25.63
CA SER A 576 -7.47 -3.20 25.49
C SER A 576 -8.58 -3.53 26.50
N GLY A 577 -8.51 -2.96 27.72
CA GLY A 577 -9.54 -3.13 28.75
C GLY A 577 -10.88 -2.45 28.44
N GLN A 578 -10.94 -1.59 27.42
CA GLN A 578 -12.14 -0.87 26.97
C GLN A 578 -12.75 -1.49 25.71
N VAL A 579 -12.07 -2.47 25.09
CA VAL A 579 -12.51 -3.10 23.85
C VAL A 579 -13.65 -4.08 24.13
N PRO A 580 -14.79 -3.97 23.42
CA PRO A 580 -15.90 -4.91 23.56
C PRO A 580 -15.46 -6.36 23.30
N PRO A 581 -15.99 -7.36 24.05
CA PRO A 581 -15.58 -8.76 23.89
C PRO A 581 -15.64 -9.29 22.44
N ALA A 582 -16.66 -8.88 21.67
CA ALA A 582 -16.84 -9.29 20.28
C ALA A 582 -15.75 -8.75 19.32
N LEU A 583 -14.97 -7.76 19.74
CA LEU A 583 -13.91 -7.12 18.96
C LEU A 583 -12.51 -7.42 19.51
N GLN A 584 -12.37 -8.26 20.56
CA GLN A 584 -11.08 -8.53 21.18
C GLN A 584 -10.08 -9.20 20.23
N ASP A 585 -10.54 -10.14 19.40
CA ASP A 585 -9.66 -10.79 18.41
C ASP A 585 -9.23 -9.81 17.31
N ALA A 586 -10.14 -8.96 16.83
CA ALA A 586 -9.84 -7.92 15.84
C ALA A 586 -8.86 -6.88 16.41
N TRP A 587 -9.11 -6.39 17.64
CA TRP A 587 -8.22 -5.48 18.34
C TRP A 587 -6.83 -6.08 18.54
N PHE A 588 -6.78 -7.34 18.98
CA PHE A 588 -5.53 -8.01 19.23
C PHE A 588 -4.67 -8.05 17.97
N GLN A 589 -5.22 -8.53 16.85
CA GLN A 589 -4.44 -8.69 15.62
C GLN A 589 -4.14 -7.35 14.90
N LEU A 590 -5.04 -6.37 14.95
CA LEU A 590 -4.91 -5.11 14.20
C LEU A 590 -4.15 -4.01 14.96
N VAL A 591 -4.12 -4.07 16.30
CA VAL A 591 -3.58 -2.98 17.14
C VAL A 591 -2.62 -3.48 18.20
N GLU A 592 -3.06 -4.38 19.07
CA GLU A 592 -2.25 -4.76 20.24
C GLU A 592 -0.99 -5.54 19.87
N PHE A 593 -1.13 -6.53 18.99
CA PHE A 593 -0.04 -7.38 18.52
C PHE A 593 1.07 -6.57 17.85
N PRO A 594 0.83 -5.78 16.77
CA PRO A 594 1.92 -5.05 16.12
C PRO A 594 2.65 -4.07 17.06
N ILE A 595 1.90 -3.41 17.97
CA ILE A 595 2.49 -2.49 18.97
C ILE A 595 3.40 -3.23 19.95
N ARG A 596 2.88 -4.29 20.60
CA ARG A 596 3.63 -5.02 21.63
C ARG A 596 4.83 -5.75 21.03
N ILE A 597 4.67 -6.34 19.85
CA ILE A 597 5.75 -7.02 19.14
C ILE A 597 6.85 -6.04 18.73
N SER A 598 6.52 -4.87 18.17
CA SER A 598 7.52 -3.84 17.84
C SER A 598 8.28 -3.39 19.08
N ALA A 599 7.58 -3.14 20.19
CA ALA A 599 8.18 -2.75 21.45
C ALA A 599 9.13 -3.83 22.00
N ALA A 600 8.70 -5.09 21.98
CA ALA A 600 9.48 -6.22 22.44
C ALA A 600 10.71 -6.47 21.54
N ALA A 601 10.59 -6.34 20.22
CA ALA A 601 11.72 -6.47 19.29
C ALA A 601 12.80 -5.41 19.56
N ASN A 602 12.39 -4.15 19.76
CA ASN A 602 13.30 -3.06 20.13
C ASN A 602 13.96 -3.32 21.50
N MET A 603 13.17 -3.71 22.52
CA MET A 603 13.71 -4.03 23.85
C MET A 603 14.71 -5.18 23.79
N ARG A 604 14.37 -6.28 23.10
CA ARG A 604 15.24 -7.45 22.92
C ARG A 604 16.58 -7.07 22.31
N PHE A 605 16.55 -6.30 21.21
CA PHE A 605 17.76 -5.90 20.51
C PHE A 605 18.64 -4.96 21.34
N PHE A 606 18.10 -3.83 21.78
CA PHE A 606 18.88 -2.80 22.46
C PHE A 606 19.33 -3.21 23.87
N ALA A 607 18.55 -4.02 24.59
CA ALA A 607 18.96 -4.53 25.89
C ALA A 607 20.06 -5.60 25.76
N ALA A 608 20.05 -6.42 24.70
CA ALA A 608 21.15 -7.34 24.40
C ALA A 608 22.43 -6.60 24.01
N GLU A 609 22.32 -5.53 23.22
CA GLU A 609 23.43 -4.62 22.93
C GLU A 609 24.02 -4.01 24.22
N ARG A 610 23.15 -3.52 25.11
CA ARG A 610 23.57 -2.95 26.41
C ARG A 610 24.23 -3.98 27.31
N TYR A 611 23.73 -5.21 27.32
CA TYR A 611 24.37 -6.34 28.03
C TYR A 611 25.80 -6.54 27.52
N ASN A 612 25.97 -6.71 26.21
CA ASN A 612 27.28 -6.98 25.60
C ASN A 612 28.28 -5.84 25.86
N ALA A 613 27.84 -4.58 25.78
CA ALA A 613 28.71 -3.43 26.02
C ALA A 613 29.19 -3.29 27.47
N LEU A 614 28.47 -3.87 28.43
CA LEU A 614 28.71 -3.65 29.86
C LEU A 614 29.19 -4.86 30.64
N ILE A 615 29.15 -6.07 30.05
CA ILE A 615 29.33 -7.30 30.83
C ILE A 615 30.68 -7.38 31.56
N ASP A 616 31.74 -6.81 30.97
CA ASP A 616 33.08 -6.85 31.57
C ASP A 616 33.32 -5.74 32.62
N SER A 617 32.56 -4.65 32.57
CA SER A 617 32.81 -3.44 33.39
C SER A 617 31.73 -3.13 34.42
N GLN A 618 30.47 -3.49 34.14
CA GLN A 618 29.29 -3.15 34.95
C GLN A 618 28.31 -4.33 35.00
N GLN A 619 28.77 -5.47 35.53
CA GLN A 619 28.03 -6.75 35.52
C GLN A 619 26.59 -6.65 36.04
N ALA A 620 26.32 -5.90 37.11
CA ALA A 620 24.96 -5.77 37.65
C ALA A 620 23.99 -5.12 36.64
N MET A 621 24.41 -4.01 36.03
CA MET A 621 23.64 -3.32 34.99
C MET A 621 23.51 -4.20 33.74
N ALA A 622 24.61 -4.84 33.31
CA ALA A 622 24.61 -5.75 32.18
C ALA A 622 23.58 -6.87 32.37
N ARG A 623 23.63 -7.60 33.50
CA ARG A 623 22.69 -8.69 33.81
C ARG A 623 21.25 -8.23 33.88
N SER A 624 20.98 -7.02 34.37
CA SER A 624 19.62 -6.42 34.36
C SER A 624 19.13 -6.15 32.93
N ALA A 625 19.99 -5.60 32.05
CA ALA A 625 19.66 -5.46 30.63
C ALA A 625 19.49 -6.83 29.94
N GLY A 626 20.30 -7.82 30.30
CA GLY A 626 20.15 -9.20 29.84
C GLY A 626 18.80 -9.81 30.22
N GLY A 627 18.33 -9.55 31.45
CA GLY A 627 16.98 -9.94 31.89
C GLY A 627 15.89 -9.29 31.05
N ALA A 628 15.99 -7.99 30.78
CA ALA A 628 15.04 -7.28 29.92
C ALA A 628 15.00 -7.86 28.48
N ALA A 629 16.15 -8.27 27.94
CA ALA A 629 16.22 -8.90 26.62
C ALA A 629 15.53 -10.28 26.59
N VAL A 630 15.72 -11.09 27.64
CA VAL A 630 15.08 -12.42 27.78
C VAL A 630 13.57 -12.30 27.98
N GLU A 631 13.11 -11.36 28.82
CA GLU A 631 11.68 -11.10 29.00
C GLU A 631 11.02 -10.63 27.70
N ALA A 632 11.69 -9.77 26.93
CA ALA A 632 11.20 -9.32 25.64
C ALA A 632 11.08 -10.48 24.62
N GLN A 633 12.01 -11.44 24.62
CA GLN A 633 11.89 -12.65 23.81
C GLN A 633 10.71 -13.52 24.26
N ALA A 634 10.48 -13.66 25.57
CA ALA A 634 9.35 -14.42 26.09
C ALA A 634 8.00 -13.79 25.69
N GLU A 635 7.92 -12.45 25.71
CA GLU A 635 6.77 -11.69 25.22
C GLU A 635 6.52 -11.94 23.73
N ILE A 636 7.55 -11.89 22.87
CA ILE A 636 7.44 -12.20 21.43
C ILE A 636 6.86 -13.61 21.24
N THR A 637 7.41 -14.60 21.94
CA THR A 637 6.95 -15.99 21.88
C THR A 637 5.49 -16.12 22.30
N ALA A 638 5.10 -15.53 23.43
CA ALA A 638 3.73 -15.63 23.95
C ALA A 638 2.70 -14.91 23.05
N MET A 639 3.04 -13.73 22.55
CA MET A 639 2.17 -12.98 21.65
C MET A 639 2.00 -13.68 20.29
N THR A 640 3.08 -14.27 19.78
CA THR A 640 3.08 -15.09 18.56
C THR A 640 2.22 -16.34 18.73
N ASP A 641 2.33 -17.01 19.87
CA ASP A 641 1.49 -18.18 20.18
C ASP A 641 0.00 -17.80 20.26
N ARG A 642 -0.33 -16.71 20.97
CA ARG A 642 -1.71 -16.20 21.04
C ARG A 642 -2.28 -15.88 19.67
N PHE A 643 -1.52 -15.20 18.80
CA PHE A 643 -1.97 -14.87 17.44
C PHE A 643 -2.26 -16.12 16.62
N ASN A 644 -1.36 -17.10 16.65
CA ASN A 644 -1.49 -18.28 15.81
C ASN A 644 -2.49 -19.30 16.38
N ASN A 645 -2.54 -19.49 17.69
CA ASN A 645 -3.18 -20.65 18.31
C ASN A 645 -4.42 -20.33 19.14
N GLU A 646 -4.63 -19.09 19.57
CA GLU A 646 -5.71 -18.75 20.51
C GLU A 646 -6.82 -17.89 19.88
N ILE A 647 -6.47 -16.77 19.23
CA ILE A 647 -7.48 -15.84 18.69
C ILE A 647 -8.36 -16.51 17.63
N ALA A 648 -9.64 -16.16 17.61
CA ALA A 648 -10.64 -16.72 16.71
C ALA A 648 -10.64 -18.26 16.68
N GLY A 649 -10.33 -18.89 17.82
CA GLY A 649 -10.25 -20.36 17.94
C GLY A 649 -9.09 -20.99 17.14
N GLY A 650 -7.98 -20.25 16.96
CA GLY A 650 -6.81 -20.72 16.21
C GLY A 650 -6.95 -20.63 14.68
N LYS A 651 -7.88 -19.79 14.20
CA LYS A 651 -8.14 -19.56 12.77
C LYS A 651 -6.89 -19.16 11.99
N TRP A 652 -5.99 -18.40 12.61
CA TRP A 652 -4.79 -17.83 11.98
C TRP A 652 -3.51 -18.60 12.27
N ARG A 653 -3.61 -19.88 12.60
CA ARG A 653 -2.43 -20.72 12.87
C ARG A 653 -1.47 -20.72 11.68
N TRP A 654 -0.18 -20.54 11.99
CA TRP A 654 0.96 -20.43 11.05
C TRP A 654 1.11 -19.11 10.33
N LEU A 655 0.18 -18.17 10.49
CA LEU A 655 0.16 -16.96 9.67
C LEU A 655 1.15 -15.89 10.14
N MET A 656 1.51 -15.89 11.43
CA MET A 656 2.32 -14.80 12.02
C MET A 656 3.55 -15.30 12.77
N PRO A 657 4.47 -16.07 12.15
CA PRO A 657 5.74 -16.40 12.78
C PRO A 657 6.69 -15.18 12.77
N GLU A 658 7.68 -15.17 13.68
CA GLU A 658 8.76 -14.15 13.68
C GLU A 658 9.69 -14.29 12.46
N GLU A 659 9.90 -15.52 11.99
CA GLU A 659 10.66 -15.85 10.79
C GLU A 659 10.02 -17.09 10.14
N PRO A 660 10.08 -17.25 8.81
CA PRO A 660 9.39 -18.31 8.11
C PRO A 660 10.20 -19.60 8.18
N ALA A 661 9.55 -20.75 8.01
CA ALA A 661 10.22 -22.06 8.16
C ALA A 661 11.14 -22.43 6.98
N ASP A 662 11.21 -21.62 5.93
CA ASP A 662 11.95 -21.93 4.71
C ASP A 662 13.46 -21.55 4.78
N SER A 663 14.18 -21.85 3.70
CA SER A 663 15.61 -21.54 3.54
C SER A 663 15.91 -20.48 2.47
N GLN A 664 14.89 -19.89 1.88
CA GLN A 664 15.04 -18.93 0.79
C GLN A 664 15.57 -17.59 1.33
N TRP A 665 16.44 -16.91 0.57
CA TRP A 665 16.79 -15.51 0.80
C TRP A 665 17.25 -15.11 2.23
N ARG A 666 17.76 -16.07 3.04
CA ARG A 666 18.17 -15.85 4.44
C ARG A 666 19.15 -14.70 4.65
N ILE A 667 19.93 -14.38 3.63
CA ILE A 667 20.89 -13.27 3.66
C ILE A 667 20.23 -11.89 3.85
N TYR A 668 18.96 -11.76 3.47
CA TYR A 668 18.18 -10.52 3.61
C TYR A 668 17.25 -10.53 4.82
N ARG A 669 17.25 -11.60 5.63
CA ARG A 669 16.35 -11.74 6.78
C ARG A 669 17.07 -11.41 8.09
N ALA A 670 16.29 -11.14 9.14
CA ALA A 670 16.84 -10.88 10.46
C ALA A 670 17.54 -12.15 10.98
N ARG A 671 18.65 -11.99 11.69
CA ARG A 671 19.37 -13.12 12.31
C ARG A 671 18.85 -13.34 13.73
N PRO A 672 18.90 -14.57 14.25
CA PRO A 672 18.60 -14.79 15.66
C PRO A 672 19.56 -14.01 16.56
N ILE A 673 19.01 -13.27 17.52
CA ILE A 673 19.76 -12.52 18.53
C ILE A 673 20.25 -13.49 19.63
N PRO A 674 21.56 -13.71 19.82
CA PRO A 674 22.04 -14.50 20.95
C PRO A 674 21.73 -13.76 22.26
N LEU A 675 21.07 -14.47 23.18
CA LEU A 675 20.69 -13.97 24.49
C LEU A 675 21.54 -14.61 25.59
N PRO A 676 21.80 -13.91 26.70
CA PRO A 676 22.51 -14.48 27.84
C PRO A 676 21.73 -15.66 28.45
N GLY A 677 22.44 -16.68 28.90
CA GLY A 677 21.85 -17.78 29.64
C GLY A 677 21.29 -17.33 30.99
N ALA A 678 20.30 -18.06 31.54
CA ALA A 678 19.56 -17.65 32.74
C ALA A 678 20.46 -17.25 33.94
N ALA A 679 21.56 -17.96 34.18
CA ALA A 679 22.52 -17.66 35.25
C ALA A 679 23.28 -16.33 35.07
N LEU A 680 23.23 -15.75 33.88
CA LEU A 680 23.86 -14.47 33.51
C LEU A 680 22.83 -13.34 33.33
N THR A 681 21.62 -13.52 33.86
CA THR A 681 20.58 -12.50 33.87
C THR A 681 20.18 -12.11 35.29
N ALA A 682 19.57 -10.94 35.43
CA ALA A 682 19.00 -10.44 36.68
C ALA A 682 17.69 -9.70 36.36
N ASP A 683 16.93 -9.35 37.40
CA ASP A 683 15.71 -8.55 37.28
C ASP A 683 15.94 -7.26 36.44
N PRO A 684 15.04 -6.91 35.51
CA PRO A 684 15.23 -5.81 34.58
C PRO A 684 15.07 -4.41 35.20
N ALA A 685 14.62 -4.29 36.46
CA ALA A 685 14.24 -3.00 37.04
C ALA A 685 15.38 -1.97 37.04
N THR A 686 16.63 -2.39 37.22
CA THR A 686 17.78 -1.48 37.22
C THR A 686 18.01 -0.86 35.84
N PHE A 687 17.97 -1.67 34.78
CA PHE A 687 18.07 -1.18 33.41
C PHE A 687 16.86 -0.32 33.03
N LEU A 688 15.64 -0.77 33.35
CA LEU A 688 14.42 -0.02 33.05
C LEU A 688 14.35 1.32 33.80
N ALA A 689 14.86 1.40 35.03
CA ALA A 689 14.95 2.67 35.75
C ALA A 689 15.86 3.68 35.02
N VAL A 690 16.96 3.23 34.41
CA VAL A 690 17.81 4.09 33.58
C VAL A 690 17.08 4.52 32.30
N VAL A 691 16.38 3.58 31.64
CA VAL A 691 15.54 3.89 30.46
C VAL A 691 14.50 4.94 30.81
N ASP A 692 13.80 4.80 31.93
CA ASP A 692 12.70 5.68 32.33
C ASP A 692 13.20 7.04 32.85
N ALA A 693 14.36 7.09 33.52
CA ALA A 693 14.93 8.33 34.09
C ALA A 693 15.78 9.16 33.12
N THR A 694 16.21 8.60 31.98
CA THR A 694 17.06 9.33 31.01
C THR A 694 16.30 10.56 30.50
N PRO A 695 16.82 11.80 30.58
CA PRO A 695 16.14 12.92 29.94
C PRO A 695 15.97 12.65 28.45
N SER A 696 14.83 13.01 27.86
CA SER A 696 14.73 13.08 26.40
C SER A 696 15.95 13.82 25.88
N ALA A 697 16.57 13.36 24.80
CA ALA A 697 17.70 14.05 24.20
C ALA A 697 17.34 15.53 24.05
N GLY A 698 17.87 16.39 24.92
CA GLY A 698 17.75 17.83 24.79
C GLY A 698 18.66 18.25 23.66
N SER A 699 18.39 17.79 22.45
CA SER A 699 19.22 18.10 21.30
C SER A 699 18.67 19.36 20.66
N ALA A 700 19.52 20.34 20.37
CA ALA A 700 20.22 20.45 19.09
C ALA A 700 19.56 19.86 17.81
N VAL A 701 18.29 19.44 17.83
CA VAL A 701 17.51 18.97 16.69
C VAL A 701 16.42 20.01 16.46
N PHE A 702 16.27 20.41 15.20
CA PHE A 702 15.30 21.37 14.74
C PHE A 702 14.48 20.66 13.68
N GLU A 703 13.29 20.24 14.07
CA GLU A 703 12.34 19.56 13.19
C GLU A 703 11.86 20.54 12.10
N ALA A 704 11.84 20.10 10.84
CA ALA A 704 11.59 21.00 9.72
C ALA A 704 10.19 21.60 9.77
N GLU A 705 9.20 20.86 10.27
CA GLU A 705 7.80 21.25 10.39
C GLU A 705 7.57 22.43 11.35
N ALA A 706 8.51 22.72 12.26
CA ALA A 706 8.46 23.93 13.07
C ALA A 706 8.48 25.22 12.22
N PHE A 707 8.85 25.11 10.94
CA PHE A 707 8.95 26.22 9.97
C PHE A 707 7.95 26.12 8.82
N GLN A 708 6.74 25.61 9.07
CA GLN A 708 5.67 25.43 8.07
C GLN A 708 5.18 26.69 7.33
N SER A 709 5.57 27.90 7.77
CA SER A 709 5.15 29.16 7.12
C SER A 709 5.92 29.50 5.83
N ASN A 710 6.91 28.69 5.45
CA ASN A 710 7.72 28.90 4.25
C ASN A 710 6.92 28.61 2.97
N ARG A 711 6.86 29.59 2.05
CA ARG A 711 6.13 29.45 0.78
C ARG A 711 6.85 28.48 -0.16
N GLY A 712 6.07 27.63 -0.84
CA GLY A 712 6.60 26.61 -1.77
C GLY A 712 7.11 25.35 -1.09
N TRP A 713 6.88 25.24 0.22
CA TRP A 713 7.10 24.03 1.01
C TRP A 713 5.80 23.67 1.72
N ARG A 714 5.48 22.39 1.78
CA ARG A 714 4.28 21.89 2.48
C ARG A 714 4.66 20.85 3.52
N LEU A 715 3.94 20.86 4.63
CA LEU A 715 4.03 19.84 5.65
C LEU A 715 3.31 18.57 5.19
N VAL A 716 3.98 17.42 5.38
CA VAL A 716 3.36 16.10 5.33
C VAL A 716 3.51 15.46 6.71
N GLU A 717 2.39 15.37 7.43
CA GLU A 717 2.34 14.77 8.76
C GLU A 717 2.37 13.22 8.69
N GLY A 718 2.95 12.58 9.71
CA GLY A 718 2.93 11.12 9.88
C GLY A 718 4.08 10.36 9.22
N VAL A 719 5.06 11.07 8.67
CA VAL A 719 6.34 10.55 8.14
C VAL A 719 7.49 11.42 8.66
N GLY A 720 8.71 10.88 8.69
CA GLY A 720 9.85 11.56 9.29
C GLY A 720 10.13 11.12 10.72
N ARG A 721 11.13 11.74 11.35
CA ARG A 721 11.50 11.49 12.75
C ARG A 721 10.72 12.37 13.72
N GLY A 722 10.30 13.56 13.27
CA GLY A 722 9.38 14.46 13.95
C GLY A 722 7.91 14.07 13.76
N GLU A 723 7.02 15.06 13.82
CA GLU A 723 5.58 14.90 13.54
C GLU A 723 5.29 14.91 12.02
N GLY A 724 6.22 15.40 11.21
CA GLY A 724 6.10 15.42 9.76
C GLY A 724 7.40 15.81 9.05
N VAL A 725 7.33 16.02 7.73
CA VAL A 725 8.43 16.55 6.92
C VAL A 725 7.97 17.71 6.05
N MET A 726 8.90 18.62 5.72
CA MET A 726 8.65 19.70 4.77
C MET A 726 9.07 19.27 3.36
N ILE A 727 8.12 19.21 2.42
CA ILE A 727 8.37 18.83 1.02
C ILE A 727 8.33 20.05 0.12
N ALA A 728 9.36 20.22 -0.71
CA ALA A 728 9.42 21.28 -1.71
C ALA A 728 8.45 21.03 -2.88
N ASP A 729 7.64 22.03 -3.24
CA ASP A 729 6.68 21.93 -4.35
C ASP A 729 7.37 22.02 -5.73
N ALA A 730 8.52 22.68 -5.81
CA ALA A 730 9.24 22.92 -7.06
C ALA A 730 10.75 23.14 -6.84
N ALA A 731 11.51 23.24 -7.92
CA ALA A 731 12.89 23.71 -7.87
C ALA A 731 12.96 25.22 -7.54
N GLY A 732 13.98 25.64 -6.81
CA GLY A 732 14.29 27.04 -6.50
C GLY A 732 13.56 27.61 -5.28
N VAL A 733 12.64 26.86 -4.65
CA VAL A 733 11.95 27.29 -3.43
C VAL A 733 12.88 27.20 -2.21
N GLU A 734 12.74 28.15 -1.29
CA GLU A 734 13.61 28.31 -0.12
C GLU A 734 12.89 27.94 1.18
N LEU A 735 13.50 27.09 2.01
CA LEU A 735 13.09 26.81 3.38
C LEU A 735 14.07 27.50 4.33
N THR A 736 13.58 28.44 5.12
CA THR A 736 14.39 29.16 6.11
C THR A 736 14.09 28.66 7.52
N LEU A 737 15.13 28.25 8.23
CA LEU A 737 15.08 27.75 9.61
C LEU A 737 16.03 28.57 10.49
N LYS A 738 15.63 28.78 11.74
CA LYS A 738 16.50 29.36 12.78
C LYS A 738 17.04 28.22 13.65
N VAL A 739 18.35 28.23 13.86
CA VAL A 739 19.07 27.21 14.61
C VAL A 739 19.82 27.89 15.76
N GLU A 740 19.52 27.50 17.00
CA GLU A 740 20.19 28.02 18.19
C GLU A 740 21.35 27.10 18.59
N VAL A 741 22.57 27.64 18.62
CA VAL A 741 23.78 26.89 18.97
C VAL A 741 24.20 27.22 20.39
N GLY A 742 24.03 26.27 21.31
CA GLY A 742 24.33 26.51 22.73
C GLY A 742 25.82 26.41 23.11
N THR A 743 26.65 25.74 22.31
CA THR A 743 28.08 25.48 22.61
C THR A 743 28.91 25.54 21.33
N GLU A 744 30.16 26.00 21.43
CA GLU A 744 31.11 26.01 20.30
C GLU A 744 31.40 24.61 19.75
N GLY A 745 31.88 24.57 18.50
CA GLY A 745 32.37 23.33 17.88
C GLY A 745 31.28 22.39 17.40
N ARG A 746 30.08 22.90 17.10
CA ARG A 746 28.97 22.12 16.53
C ARG A 746 28.83 22.39 15.04
N SER A 747 28.77 21.35 14.22
CA SER A 747 28.45 21.48 12.80
C SER A 747 26.97 21.19 12.55
N LEU A 748 26.41 21.83 11.53
CA LEU A 748 25.04 21.57 11.09
C LEU A 748 25.01 20.30 10.23
N ARG A 749 24.10 19.38 10.55
CA ARG A 749 23.77 18.20 9.74
C ARG A 749 22.35 18.35 9.22
N VAL A 750 22.18 18.27 7.91
CA VAL A 750 20.87 18.29 7.24
C VAL A 750 20.40 16.85 7.05
N GLY A 751 19.15 16.56 7.44
CA GLY A 751 18.48 15.28 7.19
C GLY A 751 17.34 15.43 6.19
N VAL A 752 17.30 14.54 5.20
CA VAL A 752 16.23 14.46 4.18
C VAL A 752 15.67 13.04 4.10
N LEU A 753 14.41 12.89 3.72
CA LEU A 753 13.87 11.56 3.38
C LEU A 753 14.50 11.07 2.07
N PRO A 754 14.64 9.74 1.87
CA PRO A 754 15.17 9.13 0.65
C PRO A 754 14.16 9.11 -0.51
N ILE A 755 13.25 10.09 -0.56
CA ILE A 755 12.25 10.27 -1.62
C ILE A 755 12.91 10.62 -2.96
N PHE A 756 12.40 10.08 -4.06
CA PHE A 756 12.88 10.45 -5.39
C PHE A 756 12.31 11.82 -5.78
N PRO A 757 13.15 12.76 -6.25
CA PRO A 757 12.67 14.05 -6.72
C PRO A 757 11.89 13.92 -8.02
N ASP A 758 11.16 14.98 -8.38
CA ASP A 758 10.46 15.05 -9.66
C ASP A 758 11.38 14.79 -10.88
N GLY A 759 10.86 14.07 -11.87
CA GLY A 759 11.55 13.75 -13.12
C GLY A 759 12.26 12.39 -13.10
N GLN A 760 13.25 12.23 -13.99
CA GLN A 760 14.09 11.01 -14.05
C GLN A 760 15.39 11.16 -13.24
N GLY A 761 15.47 12.19 -12.41
CA GLY A 761 16.67 12.53 -11.64
C GLY A 761 17.04 11.43 -10.65
N GLY A 762 18.31 11.04 -10.66
CA GLY A 762 18.87 10.02 -9.77
C GLY A 762 19.49 10.56 -8.49
N GLU A 763 19.35 11.85 -8.18
CA GLU A 763 19.98 12.53 -7.04
C GLU A 763 19.04 13.53 -6.37
N ILE A 764 19.01 13.52 -5.05
CA ILE A 764 18.41 14.58 -4.22
C ILE A 764 19.47 15.67 -4.07
N ALA A 765 19.12 16.94 -4.28
CA ALA A 765 20.08 18.04 -4.14
C ALA A 765 19.46 19.30 -3.49
N LEU A 766 20.23 19.91 -2.59
CA LEU A 766 19.91 21.15 -1.89
C LEU A 766 21.11 22.10 -1.93
N ASP A 767 20.85 23.40 -2.05
CA ASP A 767 21.84 24.44 -1.79
C ASP A 767 21.60 24.99 -0.38
N VAL A 768 22.62 24.94 0.49
CA VAL A 768 22.54 25.34 1.90
C VAL A 768 23.36 26.59 2.15
N SER A 769 22.74 27.64 2.66
CA SER A 769 23.40 28.89 3.08
C SER A 769 23.17 29.11 4.58
N ILE A 770 24.22 29.51 5.29
CA ILE A 770 24.17 29.84 6.73
C ILE A 770 24.59 31.30 6.86
N ASP A 771 23.77 32.12 7.52
CA ASP A 771 24.00 33.55 7.77
C ASP A 771 24.30 34.38 6.51
N GLY A 772 23.74 33.99 5.37
CA GLY A 772 23.94 34.66 4.09
C GLY A 772 25.27 34.35 3.41
N ALA A 773 26.05 33.39 3.92
CA ALA A 773 27.24 32.89 3.25
C ALA A 773 26.92 32.26 1.88
N ALA A 774 27.94 32.11 1.02
CA ALA A 774 27.78 31.48 -0.28
C ALA A 774 27.17 30.08 -0.15
N PRO A 775 26.12 29.73 -0.94
CA PRO A 775 25.47 28.44 -0.79
C PRO A 775 26.41 27.25 -1.06
N GLN A 776 26.46 26.30 -0.14
CA GLN A 776 27.12 25.00 -0.31
C GLN A 776 26.11 24.01 -0.89
N ARG A 777 26.44 23.36 -2.00
CA ARG A 777 25.62 22.26 -2.52
C ARG A 777 25.85 20.98 -1.73
N VAL A 778 24.75 20.31 -1.42
CA VAL A 778 24.72 18.93 -0.93
C VAL A 778 23.89 18.11 -1.89
N SER A 779 24.38 16.91 -2.23
CA SER A 779 23.62 15.94 -3.02
C SER A 779 23.72 14.53 -2.44
N TRP A 780 22.66 13.75 -2.65
CA TRP A 780 22.57 12.35 -2.27
C TRP A 780 22.16 11.49 -3.47
N PRO A 781 23.03 10.57 -3.92
CA PRO A 781 22.69 9.59 -4.95
C PRO A 781 21.55 8.67 -4.52
N ARG A 782 20.62 8.43 -5.45
CA ARG A 782 19.49 7.51 -5.31
C ARG A 782 19.57 6.36 -6.32
N ALA A 783 20.79 5.86 -6.56
CA ALA A 783 20.99 4.65 -7.35
C ALA A 783 20.57 3.41 -6.54
N VAL A 784 19.43 2.80 -6.88
CA VAL A 784 18.93 1.57 -6.24
C VAL A 784 20.00 0.48 -6.26
N GLY A 785 20.23 -0.16 -5.11
CA GLY A 785 21.29 -1.16 -4.90
C GLY A 785 22.65 -0.57 -4.49
N SER A 786 22.84 0.75 -4.50
CA SER A 786 24.05 1.37 -3.96
C SER A 786 24.06 1.39 -2.43
N PRO A 787 25.25 1.47 -1.78
CA PRO A 787 25.34 1.63 -0.33
C PRO A 787 24.59 2.85 0.21
N ALA A 788 24.61 3.98 -0.51
CA ALA A 788 23.88 5.18 -0.12
C ALA A 788 22.35 4.97 -0.18
N TRP A 789 21.86 4.27 -1.20
CA TRP A 789 20.46 3.89 -1.27
C TRP A 789 20.06 2.95 -0.13
N ALA A 790 20.87 1.91 0.13
CA ALA A 790 20.62 0.94 1.19
C ALA A 790 20.58 1.61 2.56
N GLN A 791 21.54 2.51 2.84
CA GLN A 791 21.54 3.34 4.04
C GLN A 791 20.25 4.16 4.13
N GLY A 792 19.89 4.87 3.07
CA GLY A 792 18.70 5.73 3.05
C GLY A 792 17.40 4.99 3.36
N VAL A 793 17.16 3.82 2.75
CA VAL A 793 15.89 3.09 2.93
C VAL A 793 15.78 2.36 4.27
N LEU A 794 16.91 1.93 4.83
CA LEU A 794 16.91 1.24 6.11
C LEU A 794 16.92 2.24 7.31
N ASP A 795 17.48 3.43 7.16
CA ASP A 795 17.43 4.53 8.15
C ASP A 795 16.19 5.44 8.00
N ASN A 796 15.50 5.33 6.85
CA ASN A 796 14.51 6.29 6.35
C ASN A 796 14.98 7.75 6.38
N GLN A 797 16.29 7.96 6.28
CA GLN A 797 16.91 9.28 6.30
C GLN A 797 18.26 9.25 5.58
N LEU A 798 18.56 10.30 4.82
CA LEU A 798 19.87 10.60 4.29
C LEU A 798 20.38 11.88 4.95
N THR A 799 21.66 11.93 5.30
CA THR A 799 22.23 13.08 6.01
C THR A 799 23.51 13.61 5.38
N ALA A 800 23.80 14.89 5.61
CA ALA A 800 25.08 15.50 5.25
C ALA A 800 25.44 16.62 6.23
N VAL A 801 26.73 16.74 6.54
CA VAL A 801 27.26 17.86 7.34
C VAL A 801 27.60 19.03 6.41
N VAL A 802 27.22 20.24 6.80
CA VAL A 802 27.36 21.46 6.00
C VAL A 802 28.08 22.55 6.78
N GLY A 803 28.90 23.33 6.07
CA GLY A 803 29.65 24.45 6.63
C GLY A 803 30.76 24.05 7.61
N SER A 804 31.41 25.07 8.15
CA SER A 804 32.32 24.95 9.28
C SER A 804 31.54 24.85 10.60
N PRO A 805 32.17 24.44 11.71
CA PRO A 805 31.55 24.51 13.02
C PRO A 805 31.01 25.91 13.32
N LEU A 806 29.78 25.97 13.85
CA LEU A 806 29.08 27.18 14.18
C LEU A 806 29.53 27.72 15.55
N SER A 807 29.57 29.04 15.66
CA SER A 807 29.73 29.74 16.93
C SER A 807 28.46 29.62 17.79
N PRO A 808 28.49 29.96 19.08
CA PRO A 808 27.30 29.99 19.90
C PRO A 808 26.40 31.16 19.49
N GLY A 809 25.08 30.94 19.51
CA GLY A 809 24.06 31.93 19.17
C GLY A 809 23.05 31.46 18.11
N GLU A 810 22.19 32.39 17.69
CA GLU A 810 21.18 32.15 16.65
C GLU A 810 21.83 32.22 15.26
N HIS A 811 21.62 31.19 14.45
CA HIS A 811 22.05 31.12 13.06
C HIS A 811 20.84 30.97 12.13
N LEU A 812 20.88 31.66 10.99
CA LEU A 812 19.86 31.57 9.96
C LEU A 812 20.30 30.59 8.87
N VAL A 813 19.60 29.46 8.78
CA VAL A 813 19.84 28.43 7.77
C VAL A 813 18.81 28.57 6.65
N ARG A 814 19.28 28.61 5.41
CA ARG A 814 18.45 28.62 4.21
C ARG A 814 18.76 27.41 3.34
N LEU A 815 17.74 26.60 3.05
CA LEU A 815 17.80 25.44 2.16
C LEU A 815 17.05 25.78 0.87
N THR A 816 17.73 25.74 -0.28
CA THR A 816 17.10 25.96 -1.59
C THR A 816 17.01 24.64 -2.33
N SER A 817 15.79 24.24 -2.69
CA SER A 817 15.59 22.98 -3.41
C SER A 817 16.05 23.06 -4.87
N ARG A 818 16.67 21.99 -5.39
CA ARG A 818 17.04 21.90 -6.81
C ARG A 818 15.99 21.20 -7.67
N ALA A 819 15.01 20.56 -7.04
CA ALA A 819 13.93 19.85 -7.70
C ALA A 819 12.63 19.91 -6.86
N GLY A 820 11.49 19.58 -7.45
CA GLY A 820 10.30 19.27 -6.65
C GLY A 820 10.51 17.99 -5.85
N ARG A 821 9.72 17.81 -4.78
CA ARG A 821 9.70 16.64 -3.88
C ARG A 821 10.95 16.40 -3.03
N VAL A 822 11.86 17.36 -2.90
CA VAL A 822 12.90 17.23 -1.87
C VAL A 822 12.24 17.40 -0.49
N ALA A 823 12.32 16.35 0.34
CA ALA A 823 11.69 16.31 1.66
C ALA A 823 12.73 16.49 2.77
N VAL A 824 12.68 17.63 3.45
CA VAL A 824 13.54 17.94 4.61
C VAL A 824 12.84 17.45 5.88
N ASP A 825 13.53 16.62 6.64
CA ASP A 825 13.04 15.98 7.86
C ASP A 825 13.45 16.82 9.08
N GLN A 826 14.76 16.92 9.34
CA GLN A 826 15.28 17.65 10.50
C GLN A 826 16.66 18.26 10.22
N LEU A 827 17.02 19.29 10.98
CA LEU A 827 18.40 19.75 11.13
C LEU A 827 18.94 19.33 12.49
N ARG A 828 20.20 18.90 12.55
CA ARG A 828 20.85 18.49 13.80
C ARG A 828 22.20 19.16 13.98
N LEU A 829 22.47 19.69 15.17
CA LEU A 829 23.81 20.11 15.57
C LEU A 829 24.58 18.89 16.08
N VAL A 830 25.69 18.58 15.42
CA VAL A 830 26.54 17.43 15.73
C VAL A 830 27.96 17.88 16.05
N THR A 831 28.67 17.12 16.87
CA THR A 831 30.12 17.32 17.00
C THR A 831 30.78 16.80 15.72
N PRO A 832 31.74 17.53 15.11
CA PRO A 832 32.51 17.04 13.98
C PRO A 832 33.12 15.68 14.32
N GLU A 833 32.92 14.67 13.47
CA GLU A 833 33.61 13.39 13.63
C GLU A 833 35.11 13.61 13.44
N VAL A 834 35.89 13.35 14.50
CA VAL A 834 37.32 13.12 14.36
C VAL A 834 37.44 11.74 13.73
N VAL A 835 37.62 11.67 12.42
CA VAL A 835 37.95 10.42 11.74
C VAL A 835 39.31 9.98 12.29
N ALA A 836 39.29 9.01 13.21
CA ALA A 836 40.51 8.33 13.60
C ALA A 836 41.02 7.61 12.36
N VAL A 837 42.18 8.04 11.86
CA VAL A 837 42.91 7.32 10.82
C VAL A 837 43.41 6.04 11.48
N HIS A 838 42.60 4.98 11.45
CA HIS A 838 43.07 3.66 11.84
C HIS A 838 44.02 3.18 10.75
N GLU A 839 45.32 3.21 11.05
CA GLU A 839 46.30 2.38 10.35
C GLU A 839 45.88 0.92 10.55
N ASN A 840 45.56 0.24 9.45
CA ASN A 840 45.19 -1.17 9.43
C ASN A 840 46.31 -2.02 10.06
N HIS A 841 45.96 -2.84 11.05
CA HIS A 841 46.74 -3.99 11.49
C HIS A 841 45.92 -5.27 11.41
#